data_AF-A0A2M7U2M2-F1
#
_entry.id   AF-A0A2M7U2M2-F1
#
_cell.length_a   1.000
_cell.length_b   1.000
_cell.length_c   1.000
_cell.angle_alpha   90.00
_cell.angle_beta   90.00
_cell.angle_gamma   90.00
#
_symmetry.space_group_name_H-M   'P 1'
#
loop_
_entity.id
_entity.type
_entity.pdbx_description
1 polymer ?
#
loop_
_entity_poly.entity_id
_entity_poly.type
_entity_poly.pdbx_seq_one_letter_code
_entity_poly.pdbx_strand_id
1 'polypeptide(L)'
;ETADGTEVYPDSLVGTDSHTTMINGLGVMGWGVGGIEAEAGMLGQPVTMLIPQVVGFRFTGKLAEGVTATDLVLTVVQMLRAKGVVGKFVEYFGPGLQTLSLEDKATIANMAPEYGATMGFFPVNDKTLDYMRFSGRDADRVALTEAYTKANTLFVDGFGVDPEFSDVLELDLSTVVPSIAGPKRPQDRVALTDSKSAWLEALPKLSSNGVTKVAVADPEYGAYELKHGDVVIAAITSCTNTSNPSVLIAAGLLAKKAVEKGLTIKPWVKPSLAPGSKVVTEYLANAGLTPFLDKLKFNLVGYGCTTCIGNSGPLPDHIAKAVTDGNLVVTSVLSGNRNFEGRVNPHVKANYLASPPLVVAYALAGTMNIDLYHDPIGQDQSGADVYLKDIWPSSLDVAETLRNAITSEQFQAKYSDVFHGDAAWQSLPVPEGSRYDWMDDSTYIRKPTFFDGMTLDLTALTDIQNARLLALLGDSVTTDHISPAGSFSKDSPAGKYLMENGVVPKDFNSYGSRRGNHEVMMRGTFGNIRLRNRLAPGTEGGWTRYQPDDEQMTIFDASMKYQEKGVPLVVIAGKEYGTGSSRDWAAKGTYLLGVKAVIAESFERIHRSNLIGMGVLPLQFKAGETQETLKLTGKETFTITGIADNLQPGKSLGVTATTHNGETKTFTVDCRIDTPNELAYYQNGGILQYVLRSLIK
;
A
#
# COMPACT_ATOMS: atom_id res chain seq x y z
N GLU A 1 -7.66 -26.37 23.54
CA GLU A 1 -7.89 -27.26 24.67
C GLU A 1 -7.05 -26.77 25.83
N THR A 2 -7.68 -26.40 26.93
CA THR A 2 -7.05 -26.04 28.19
C THR A 2 -7.33 -27.15 29.21
N ALA A 3 -6.72 -27.06 30.40
CA ALA A 3 -7.00 -28.00 31.49
C ALA A 3 -8.49 -28.00 31.90
N ASP A 4 -9.21 -26.92 31.63
CA ASP A 4 -10.61 -26.69 32.00
C ASP A 4 -11.62 -26.99 30.88
N GLY A 5 -11.14 -27.37 29.67
CA GLY A 5 -11.98 -27.78 28.55
C GLY A 5 -11.63 -27.08 27.22
N THR A 6 -12.61 -27.01 26.32
CA THR A 6 -12.44 -26.34 25.02
C THR A 6 -12.83 -24.87 25.14
N GLU A 7 -11.82 -24.00 25.20
CA GLU A 7 -12.01 -22.56 25.06
C GLU A 7 -12.23 -22.18 23.59
N VAL A 8 -13.23 -21.33 23.36
CA VAL A 8 -13.60 -20.82 22.04
C VAL A 8 -13.72 -19.32 22.11
N TYR A 9 -13.06 -18.63 21.18
CA TYR A 9 -13.07 -17.18 21.04
C TYR A 9 -13.00 -16.83 19.54
N PRO A 10 -13.38 -15.60 19.14
CA PRO A 10 -13.30 -15.17 17.75
C PRO A 10 -11.85 -15.17 17.28
N ASP A 11 -11.64 -15.52 16.01
CA ASP A 11 -10.35 -15.27 15.37
C ASP A 11 -10.11 -13.75 15.29
N SER A 12 -8.88 -13.33 15.58
CA SER A 12 -8.42 -11.95 15.44
C SER A 12 -6.91 -11.92 15.24
N LEU A 13 -6.42 -10.96 14.45
CA LEU A 13 -4.99 -10.86 14.17
C LEU A 13 -4.51 -9.43 13.88
N VAL A 14 -3.22 -9.23 14.04
CA VAL A 14 -2.50 -8.13 13.39
C VAL A 14 -1.52 -8.71 12.38
N GLY A 15 -1.29 -8.01 11.29
CA GLY A 15 -0.37 -8.46 10.25
C GLY A 15 0.63 -7.38 9.86
N THR A 16 1.83 -7.79 9.46
CA THR A 16 2.88 -6.88 8.98
C THR A 16 2.64 -6.40 7.54
N ASP A 17 1.38 -6.21 7.16
CA ASP A 17 0.91 -5.67 5.89
C ASP A 17 -0.34 -4.81 6.15
N SER A 18 -0.42 -3.65 5.50
CA SER A 18 -1.55 -2.73 5.71
C SER A 18 -2.90 -3.35 5.33
N HIS A 19 -2.95 -4.19 4.30
CA HIS A 19 -4.18 -4.80 3.78
C HIS A 19 -4.52 -6.12 4.49
N THR A 20 -3.94 -6.39 5.66
CA THR A 20 -4.43 -7.43 6.59
C THR A 20 -5.93 -7.28 6.84
N THR A 21 -6.45 -6.04 6.77
CA THR A 21 -7.88 -5.71 6.86
C THR A 21 -8.76 -6.43 5.84
N MET A 22 -8.20 -6.98 4.76
CA MET A 22 -8.94 -7.83 3.83
C MET A 22 -9.67 -8.98 4.53
N ILE A 23 -9.12 -9.52 5.61
CA ILE A 23 -9.72 -10.61 6.37
C ILE A 23 -11.03 -10.19 7.07
N ASN A 24 -11.27 -8.89 7.24
CA ASN A 24 -12.48 -8.39 7.89
C ASN A 24 -13.74 -8.64 7.06
N GLY A 25 -13.62 -8.93 5.76
CA GLY A 25 -14.73 -9.42 4.94
C GLY A 25 -15.28 -10.79 5.38
N LEU A 26 -14.48 -11.56 6.15
CA LEU A 26 -14.83 -12.86 6.72
C LEU A 26 -15.30 -12.76 8.19
N GLY A 27 -15.49 -11.55 8.73
CA GLY A 27 -15.86 -11.35 10.13
C GLY A 27 -14.73 -11.60 11.13
N VAL A 28 -13.49 -11.62 10.67
CA VAL A 28 -12.29 -11.70 11.50
C VAL A 28 -11.77 -10.29 11.77
N MET A 29 -11.61 -9.93 13.03
CA MET A 29 -11.10 -8.61 13.40
C MET A 29 -9.58 -8.57 13.19
N GLY A 30 -9.09 -7.72 12.28
CA GLY A 30 -7.66 -7.62 12.06
C GLY A 30 -7.21 -6.49 11.16
N TRP A 31 -5.99 -6.01 11.40
CA TRP A 31 -5.46 -4.82 10.73
C TRP A 31 -3.94 -4.84 10.59
N GLY A 32 -3.43 -3.93 9.77
CA GLY A 32 -2.00 -3.80 9.54
C GLY A 32 -1.27 -3.07 10.68
N VAL A 33 -0.11 -3.59 11.05
CA VAL A 33 0.83 -2.99 12.02
C VAL A 33 2.26 -3.00 11.46
N GLY A 34 3.17 -2.27 12.10
CA GLY A 34 4.60 -2.37 11.81
C GLY A 34 5.20 -3.69 12.27
N GLY A 35 6.36 -4.06 11.72
CA GLY A 35 7.09 -5.27 12.12
C GLY A 35 7.39 -5.29 13.62
N ILE A 36 7.89 -4.18 14.16
CA ILE A 36 8.21 -4.04 15.60
C ILE A 36 6.99 -4.22 16.53
N GLU A 37 5.79 -3.83 16.08
CA GLU A 37 4.55 -4.00 16.86
C GLU A 37 4.07 -5.45 16.79
N ALA A 38 4.16 -6.08 15.62
CA ALA A 38 3.89 -7.52 15.48
C ALA A 38 4.87 -8.38 16.29
N GLU A 39 6.17 -8.04 16.29
CA GLU A 39 7.20 -8.70 17.08
C GLU A 39 6.89 -8.60 18.59
N ALA A 40 6.46 -7.44 19.08
CA ALA A 40 6.02 -7.28 20.46
C ALA A 40 4.80 -8.16 20.77
N GLY A 41 3.82 -8.22 19.87
CA GLY A 41 2.65 -9.11 19.98
C GLY A 41 3.02 -10.59 20.05
N MET A 42 3.96 -11.03 19.20
CA MET A 42 4.50 -12.39 19.23
C MET A 42 5.21 -12.73 20.55
N LEU A 43 5.74 -11.72 21.24
CA LEU A 43 6.39 -11.84 22.55
C LEU A 43 5.42 -11.61 23.73
N GLY A 44 4.11 -11.65 23.47
CA GLY A 44 3.06 -11.61 24.49
C GLY A 44 2.64 -10.20 24.93
N GLN A 45 3.10 -9.15 24.27
CA GLN A 45 2.59 -7.80 24.55
C GLN A 45 1.21 -7.59 23.92
N PRO A 46 0.25 -6.99 24.64
CA PRO A 46 -1.02 -6.62 24.05
C PRO A 46 -0.83 -5.47 23.03
N VAL A 47 -1.60 -5.51 21.94
CA VAL A 47 -1.73 -4.36 21.03
C VAL A 47 -2.55 -3.29 21.73
N THR A 48 -2.01 -2.07 21.82
CA THR A 48 -2.63 -1.00 22.61
C THR A 48 -3.09 0.11 21.70
N MET A 49 -4.36 0.50 21.83
CA MET A 49 -4.94 1.59 21.07
C MET A 49 -5.97 2.35 21.90
N LEU A 50 -6.26 3.59 21.52
CA LEU A 50 -7.44 4.29 22.01
C LEU A 50 -8.69 3.53 21.56
N ILE A 51 -9.73 3.49 22.40
CA ILE A 51 -11.02 2.93 22.01
C ILE A 51 -11.53 3.75 20.80
N PRO A 52 -11.68 3.12 19.62
CA PRO A 52 -11.99 3.84 18.40
C PRO A 52 -13.47 4.16 18.31
N GLN A 53 -13.79 5.29 17.68
CA GLN A 53 -15.14 5.52 17.15
C GLN A 53 -15.44 4.50 16.05
N VAL A 54 -16.72 4.12 15.89
CA VAL A 54 -17.17 3.22 14.84
C VAL A 54 -18.13 3.97 13.90
N VAL A 55 -17.76 4.08 12.63
CA VAL A 55 -18.59 4.66 11.58
C VAL A 55 -19.37 3.54 10.90
N GLY A 56 -20.69 3.56 11.02
CA GLY A 56 -21.57 2.63 10.31
C GLY A 56 -21.65 3.00 8.84
N PHE A 57 -21.40 2.06 7.95
CA PHE A 57 -21.55 2.25 6.50
C PHE A 57 -22.69 1.35 5.98
N ARG A 58 -23.83 1.96 5.72
CA ARG A 58 -25.06 1.27 5.35
C ARG A 58 -25.13 1.04 3.84
N PHE A 59 -25.30 -0.21 3.43
CA PHE A 59 -25.62 -0.55 2.05
C PHE A 59 -27.12 -0.81 1.87
N THR A 60 -27.69 -0.25 0.82
CA THR A 60 -29.05 -0.53 0.35
C THR A 60 -29.04 -0.89 -1.15
N GLY A 61 -30.15 -1.39 -1.68
CA GLY A 61 -30.24 -1.75 -3.09
C GLY A 61 -29.36 -2.95 -3.50
N LYS A 62 -29.05 -3.03 -4.79
CA LYS A 62 -28.18 -4.04 -5.40
C LYS A 62 -27.36 -3.42 -6.54
N LEU A 63 -26.17 -3.95 -6.80
CA LEU A 63 -25.33 -3.50 -7.91
C LEU A 63 -26.04 -3.70 -9.25
N ALA A 64 -25.83 -2.76 -10.18
CA ALA A 64 -26.35 -2.84 -11.54
C ALA A 64 -25.56 -3.82 -12.42
N GLU A 65 -26.15 -4.23 -13.55
CA GLU A 65 -25.50 -5.11 -14.53
C GLU A 65 -24.17 -4.52 -15.02
N GLY A 66 -23.13 -5.35 -15.06
CA GLY A 66 -21.80 -4.95 -15.52
C GLY A 66 -20.96 -4.16 -14.50
N VAL A 67 -21.51 -3.84 -13.32
CA VAL A 67 -20.77 -3.24 -12.21
C VAL A 67 -20.03 -4.31 -11.41
N THR A 68 -18.79 -4.04 -11.04
CA THR A 68 -17.90 -4.98 -10.35
C THR A 68 -17.68 -4.60 -8.88
N ALA A 69 -17.16 -5.54 -8.10
CA ALA A 69 -16.69 -5.26 -6.73
C ALA A 69 -15.63 -4.15 -6.68
N THR A 70 -14.81 -4.03 -7.74
CA THR A 70 -13.80 -2.98 -7.84
C THR A 70 -14.46 -1.59 -7.94
N ASP A 71 -15.53 -1.47 -8.71
CA ASP A 71 -16.27 -0.20 -8.85
C ASP A 71 -16.90 0.23 -7.52
N LEU A 72 -17.45 -0.75 -6.79
CA LEU A 72 -18.01 -0.54 -5.46
C LEU A 72 -16.94 -0.08 -4.46
N VAL A 73 -15.80 -0.76 -4.36
CA VAL A 73 -14.76 -0.35 -3.41
C VAL A 73 -14.17 1.02 -3.73
N LEU A 74 -13.98 1.37 -5.02
CA LEU A 74 -13.50 2.71 -5.38
C LEU A 74 -14.50 3.80 -4.98
N THR A 75 -15.81 3.51 -5.06
CA THR A 75 -16.86 4.42 -4.58
C THR A 75 -16.81 4.57 -3.06
N VAL A 76 -16.68 3.45 -2.33
CA VAL A 76 -16.54 3.43 -0.87
C VAL A 76 -15.29 4.20 -0.41
N VAL A 77 -14.15 4.02 -1.07
CA VAL A 77 -12.89 4.73 -0.77
C VAL A 77 -13.07 6.24 -0.93
N GLN A 78 -13.69 6.69 -2.03
CA GLN A 78 -13.97 8.11 -2.27
C GLN A 78 -14.82 8.71 -1.15
N MET A 79 -15.92 8.03 -0.78
CA MET A 79 -16.86 8.50 0.24
C MET A 79 -16.24 8.53 1.64
N LEU A 80 -15.55 7.47 2.06
CA LEU A 80 -14.93 7.37 3.39
C LEU A 80 -13.74 8.31 3.55
N ARG A 81 -12.95 8.53 2.49
CA ARG A 81 -11.87 9.53 2.54
C ARG A 81 -12.43 10.94 2.70
N ALA A 82 -13.53 11.28 2.01
CA ALA A 82 -14.22 12.55 2.20
C ALA A 82 -14.83 12.70 3.61
N LYS A 83 -15.31 11.60 4.20
CA LYS A 83 -15.84 11.57 5.58
C LYS A 83 -14.77 11.78 6.66
N GLY A 84 -13.53 11.36 6.41
CA GLY A 84 -12.43 11.47 7.37
C GLY A 84 -12.51 10.43 8.49
N VAL A 85 -12.13 9.18 8.19
CA VAL A 85 -12.22 8.03 9.11
C VAL A 85 -10.87 7.57 9.67
N VAL A 86 -9.84 8.42 9.60
CA VAL A 86 -8.51 8.11 10.15
C VAL A 86 -8.59 7.82 11.65
N GLY A 87 -8.04 6.68 12.07
CA GLY A 87 -8.05 6.22 13.46
C GLY A 87 -9.39 5.66 13.95
N LYS A 88 -10.40 5.57 13.09
CA LYS A 88 -11.72 4.99 13.40
C LYS A 88 -11.84 3.57 12.86
N PHE A 89 -12.85 2.85 13.34
CA PHE A 89 -13.36 1.65 12.69
C PHE A 89 -14.47 2.03 11.72
N VAL A 90 -14.57 1.27 10.62
CA VAL A 90 -15.75 1.27 9.76
C VAL A 90 -16.40 -0.09 9.89
N GLU A 91 -17.71 -0.11 10.11
CA GLU A 91 -18.49 -1.35 10.14
C GLU A 91 -19.60 -1.27 9.08
N TYR A 92 -19.64 -2.27 8.20
CA TYR A 92 -20.60 -2.32 7.11
C TYR A 92 -21.87 -3.03 7.57
N PHE A 93 -23.04 -2.45 7.27
CA PHE A 93 -24.34 -2.98 7.68
C PHE A 93 -25.44 -2.72 6.63
N GLY A 94 -26.66 -3.19 6.90
CA GLY A 94 -27.85 -2.89 6.10
C GLY A 94 -28.20 -3.92 5.01
N PRO A 95 -29.35 -3.73 4.32
CA PRO A 95 -29.94 -4.69 3.38
C PRO A 95 -29.03 -5.15 2.26
N GLY A 96 -28.23 -4.21 1.73
CA GLY A 96 -27.40 -4.44 0.56
C GLY A 96 -26.34 -5.54 0.80
N LEU A 97 -25.96 -5.80 2.06
CA LEU A 97 -24.99 -6.84 2.42
C LEU A 97 -25.38 -8.24 1.96
N GLN A 98 -26.68 -8.55 1.91
CA GLN A 98 -27.15 -9.88 1.48
C GLN A 98 -26.90 -10.13 -0.01
N THR A 99 -26.71 -9.07 -0.79
CA THR A 99 -26.46 -9.12 -2.23
C THR A 99 -24.99 -9.30 -2.58
N LEU A 100 -24.09 -9.09 -1.60
CA LEU A 100 -22.64 -9.15 -1.80
C LEU A 100 -22.11 -10.55 -1.46
N SER A 101 -21.23 -11.08 -2.33
CA SER A 101 -20.46 -12.29 -2.02
C SER A 101 -19.43 -12.02 -0.93
N LEU A 102 -18.79 -13.07 -0.40
CA LEU A 102 -17.72 -12.87 0.57
C LEU A 102 -16.52 -12.14 -0.08
N GLU A 103 -16.23 -12.50 -1.32
CA GLU A 103 -15.12 -11.96 -2.08
C GLU A 103 -15.31 -10.47 -2.35
N ASP A 104 -16.55 -10.01 -2.59
CA ASP A 104 -16.87 -8.58 -2.71
C ASP A 104 -16.60 -7.84 -1.39
N LYS A 105 -17.02 -8.42 -0.25
CA LYS A 105 -16.74 -7.86 1.08
C LYS A 105 -15.24 -7.79 1.35
N ALA A 106 -14.49 -8.83 0.99
CA ALA A 106 -13.03 -8.87 1.14
C ALA A 106 -12.34 -7.81 0.27
N THR A 107 -12.82 -7.58 -0.97
CA THR A 107 -12.34 -6.49 -1.83
C THR A 107 -12.54 -5.12 -1.17
N ILE A 108 -13.70 -4.89 -0.53
CA ILE A 108 -14.01 -3.63 0.17
C ILE A 108 -13.14 -3.47 1.43
N ALA A 109 -13.07 -4.50 2.26
CA ALA A 109 -12.30 -4.50 3.51
C ALA A 109 -10.79 -4.37 3.27
N ASN A 110 -10.28 -4.90 2.14
CA ASN A 110 -8.89 -4.77 1.74
C ASN A 110 -8.43 -3.31 1.69
N MET A 111 -9.25 -2.42 1.12
CA MET A 111 -8.87 -1.01 0.88
C MET A 111 -9.06 -0.09 2.09
N ALA A 112 -9.23 -0.64 3.30
CA ALA A 112 -9.31 0.14 4.53
C ALA A 112 -8.17 1.13 4.76
N PRO A 113 -6.90 0.76 4.50
CA PRO A 113 -5.79 1.70 4.58
C PRO A 113 -5.93 2.88 3.60
N GLU A 114 -6.55 2.69 2.44
CA GLU A 114 -6.69 3.71 1.40
C GLU A 114 -7.73 4.78 1.75
N TYR A 115 -8.78 4.43 2.51
CA TYR A 115 -9.67 5.43 3.11
C TYR A 115 -9.28 5.85 4.54
N GLY A 116 -8.23 5.26 5.10
CA GLY A 116 -7.58 5.67 6.35
C GLY A 116 -8.11 5.01 7.63
N ALA A 117 -9.13 4.16 7.54
CA ALA A 117 -9.66 3.48 8.71
C ALA A 117 -8.64 2.46 9.26
N THR A 118 -8.74 2.14 10.55
CA THR A 118 -7.95 1.05 11.11
C THR A 118 -8.40 -0.29 10.53
N MET A 119 -9.71 -0.46 10.29
CA MET A 119 -10.29 -1.64 9.65
C MET A 119 -11.66 -1.32 9.03
N GLY A 120 -12.12 -2.18 8.12
CA GLY A 120 -13.46 -2.14 7.51
C GLY A 120 -14.17 -3.48 7.70
N PHE A 121 -15.02 -3.58 8.72
CA PHE A 121 -15.52 -4.85 9.25
C PHE A 121 -16.87 -5.27 8.69
N PHE A 122 -16.98 -6.54 8.30
CA PHE A 122 -18.23 -7.19 7.94
C PHE A 122 -18.54 -8.29 8.95
N PRO A 123 -19.64 -8.21 9.71
CA PRO A 123 -20.00 -9.24 10.67
C PRO A 123 -20.20 -10.63 10.04
N VAL A 124 -20.09 -11.68 10.85
CA VAL A 124 -20.35 -13.06 10.42
C VAL A 124 -21.82 -13.20 10.03
N ASN A 125 -22.08 -13.78 8.86
CA ASN A 125 -23.44 -14.10 8.41
C ASN A 125 -23.47 -15.38 7.57
N ASP A 126 -24.62 -15.73 6.99
CA ASP A 126 -24.77 -16.95 6.17
C ASP A 126 -23.76 -17.04 5.02
N LYS A 127 -23.43 -15.91 4.37
CA LYS A 127 -22.42 -15.88 3.30
C LYS A 127 -21.02 -16.21 3.81
N THR A 128 -20.72 -15.87 5.06
CA THR A 128 -19.48 -16.27 5.72
C THR A 128 -19.42 -17.78 5.89
N LEU A 129 -20.51 -18.40 6.39
CA LEU A 129 -20.57 -19.86 6.58
C LEU A 129 -20.55 -20.60 5.24
N ASP A 130 -21.24 -20.09 4.23
CA ASP A 130 -21.22 -20.64 2.86
C ASP A 130 -19.80 -20.65 2.30
N TYR A 131 -19.04 -19.55 2.46
CA TYR A 131 -17.65 -19.51 2.05
C TYR A 131 -16.76 -20.48 2.84
N MET A 132 -16.96 -20.62 4.16
CA MET A 132 -16.20 -21.59 4.95
C MET A 132 -16.42 -23.02 4.45
N ARG A 133 -17.67 -23.39 4.16
CA ARG A 133 -18.01 -24.71 3.56
C ARG A 133 -17.36 -24.84 2.18
N PHE A 134 -17.54 -23.83 1.33
CA PHE A 134 -17.01 -23.83 -0.04
C PHE A 134 -15.49 -23.95 -0.10
N SER A 135 -14.78 -23.25 0.78
CA SER A 135 -13.31 -23.30 0.91
C SER A 135 -12.79 -24.53 1.66
N GLY A 136 -13.66 -25.51 1.94
CA GLY A 136 -13.30 -26.82 2.43
C GLY A 136 -13.00 -26.90 3.93
N ARG A 137 -13.52 -25.97 4.75
CA ARG A 137 -13.41 -26.07 6.23
C ARG A 137 -14.25 -27.23 6.76
N ASP A 138 -13.76 -27.87 7.83
CA ASP A 138 -14.44 -28.99 8.47
C ASP A 138 -15.85 -28.62 8.93
N ALA A 139 -16.81 -29.53 8.72
CA ALA A 139 -18.22 -29.29 9.05
C ALA A 139 -18.42 -28.93 10.53
N ASP A 140 -17.72 -29.62 11.44
CA ASP A 140 -17.78 -29.34 12.88
C ASP A 140 -17.25 -27.94 13.21
N ARG A 141 -16.24 -27.46 12.48
CA ARG A 141 -15.71 -26.11 12.65
C ARG A 141 -16.71 -25.06 12.21
N VAL A 142 -17.38 -25.26 11.07
CA VAL A 142 -18.43 -24.37 10.57
C VAL A 142 -19.61 -24.32 11.56
N ALA A 143 -20.06 -25.48 12.04
CA ALA A 143 -21.13 -25.57 13.02
C ALA A 143 -20.78 -24.88 14.34
N LEU A 144 -19.53 -25.05 14.82
CA LEU A 144 -19.04 -24.35 16.01
C LEU A 144 -19.01 -22.83 15.81
N THR A 145 -18.52 -22.34 14.66
CA THR A 145 -18.52 -20.91 14.34
C THR A 145 -19.93 -20.34 14.35
N GLU A 146 -20.89 -21.02 13.71
CA GLU A 146 -22.29 -20.58 13.70
C GLU A 146 -22.90 -20.54 15.12
N ALA A 147 -22.73 -21.60 15.89
CA ALA A 147 -23.28 -21.69 17.24
C ALA A 147 -22.67 -20.63 18.17
N TYR A 148 -21.34 -20.47 18.13
CA TYR A 148 -20.63 -19.51 18.96
C TYR A 148 -21.02 -18.06 18.61
N THR A 149 -21.04 -17.71 17.32
CA THR A 149 -21.33 -16.34 16.90
C THR A 149 -22.79 -15.96 17.18
N LYS A 150 -23.75 -16.87 17.01
CA LYS A 150 -25.15 -16.65 17.41
C LYS A 150 -25.31 -16.51 18.92
N ALA A 151 -24.65 -17.34 19.73
CA ALA A 151 -24.72 -17.28 21.18
C ALA A 151 -24.14 -15.99 21.78
N ASN A 152 -23.18 -15.36 21.09
CA ASN A 152 -22.48 -14.16 21.55
C ASN A 152 -22.88 -12.87 20.79
N THR A 153 -24.02 -12.87 20.08
CA THR A 153 -24.52 -11.72 19.30
C THR A 153 -23.51 -11.16 18.29
N LEU A 154 -22.67 -12.02 17.72
CA LEU A 154 -21.68 -11.70 16.68
C LEU A 154 -22.13 -12.14 15.27
N PHE A 155 -23.31 -12.76 15.17
CA PHE A 155 -23.90 -13.23 13.92
C PHE A 155 -25.03 -12.28 13.47
N VAL A 156 -25.00 -11.88 12.19
CA VAL A 156 -26.06 -11.06 11.58
C VAL A 156 -27.01 -11.95 10.80
N ASP A 157 -28.22 -12.14 11.32
CA ASP A 157 -29.31 -12.94 10.73
C ASP A 157 -30.38 -12.07 10.02
N GLY A 158 -29.94 -11.16 9.16
CA GLY A 158 -30.84 -10.25 8.43
C GLY A 158 -30.99 -8.89 9.11
N PHE A 159 -32.21 -8.36 9.15
CA PHE A 159 -32.52 -7.02 9.70
C PHE A 159 -32.78 -7.07 11.21
N GLY A 160 -31.78 -7.53 11.96
CA GLY A 160 -31.76 -7.36 13.41
C GLY A 160 -31.73 -5.87 13.80
N VAL A 161 -31.58 -5.60 15.10
CA VAL A 161 -31.35 -4.23 15.57
C VAL A 161 -29.95 -3.80 15.11
N ASP A 162 -29.89 -2.75 14.29
CA ASP A 162 -28.63 -2.15 13.83
C ASP A 162 -27.81 -1.66 15.06
N PRO A 163 -26.48 -1.86 15.10
CA PRO A 163 -25.65 -1.33 16.17
C PRO A 163 -25.75 0.21 16.30
N GLU A 164 -25.51 0.71 17.50
CA GLU A 164 -25.37 2.16 17.73
C GLU A 164 -23.99 2.64 17.27
N PHE A 165 -23.93 3.26 16.10
CA PHE A 165 -22.70 3.80 15.54
C PHE A 165 -22.41 5.23 16.02
N SER A 166 -21.13 5.60 16.06
CA SER A 166 -20.71 6.98 16.37
C SER A 166 -21.14 7.97 15.28
N ASP A 167 -21.26 7.49 14.04
CA ASP A 167 -21.70 8.24 12.86
C ASP A 167 -22.15 7.24 11.78
N VAL A 168 -22.97 7.67 10.83
CA VAL A 168 -23.51 6.82 9.77
C VAL A 168 -23.31 7.46 8.39
N LEU A 169 -22.93 6.64 7.41
CA LEU A 169 -22.92 6.96 5.99
C LEU A 169 -23.73 5.91 5.23
N GLU A 170 -24.44 6.29 4.18
CA GLU A 170 -25.28 5.36 3.40
C GLU A 170 -24.88 5.37 1.92
N LEU A 171 -24.96 4.20 1.27
CA LEU A 171 -24.80 4.03 -0.18
C LEU A 171 -25.87 3.09 -0.72
N ASP A 172 -26.65 3.58 -1.69
CA ASP A 172 -27.48 2.74 -2.56
C ASP A 172 -26.61 2.12 -3.65
N LEU A 173 -26.46 0.80 -3.60
CA LEU A 173 -25.64 0.02 -4.52
C LEU A 173 -26.07 0.17 -5.99
N SER A 174 -27.32 0.54 -6.26
CA SER A 174 -27.79 0.77 -7.63
C SER A 174 -27.22 2.05 -8.28
N THR A 175 -26.65 2.94 -7.48
CA THR A 175 -26.02 4.19 -7.94
C THR A 175 -24.55 4.02 -8.32
N VAL A 176 -23.95 2.87 -8.01
CA VAL A 176 -22.56 2.57 -8.36
C VAL A 176 -22.46 2.37 -9.88
N VAL A 177 -21.48 3.02 -10.50
CA VAL A 177 -21.20 2.93 -11.94
C VAL A 177 -19.79 2.41 -12.19
N PRO A 178 -19.51 1.77 -13.34
CA PRO A 178 -18.16 1.37 -13.72
C PRO A 178 -17.19 2.55 -13.58
N SER A 179 -16.04 2.33 -12.95
CA SER A 179 -15.13 3.39 -12.53
C SER A 179 -13.67 2.94 -12.59
N ILE A 180 -12.78 3.93 -12.69
CA ILE A 180 -11.34 3.80 -12.45
C ILE A 180 -10.94 4.76 -11.33
N ALA A 181 -9.74 4.64 -10.79
CA ALA A 181 -9.19 5.64 -9.88
C ALA A 181 -7.75 6.03 -10.24
N GLY A 182 -7.46 7.33 -10.32
CA GLY A 182 -6.15 7.83 -10.73
C GLY A 182 -6.15 9.30 -11.15
N PRO A 183 -5.00 9.82 -11.61
CA PRO A 183 -3.77 9.08 -11.94
C PRO A 183 -2.79 8.87 -10.78
N LYS A 184 -3.07 9.39 -9.58
CA LYS A 184 -2.08 9.41 -8.48
C LYS A 184 -2.57 8.93 -7.12
N ARG A 185 -3.88 8.88 -6.87
CA ARG A 185 -4.41 8.47 -5.56
C ARG A 185 -5.58 7.51 -5.70
N PRO A 186 -5.78 6.58 -4.75
CA PRO A 186 -6.88 5.60 -4.82
C PRO A 186 -8.27 6.22 -4.67
N GLN A 187 -8.38 7.34 -3.95
CA GLN A 187 -9.63 8.09 -3.77
C GLN A 187 -9.99 9.00 -4.95
N ASP A 188 -9.11 9.17 -5.94
CA ASP A 188 -9.35 9.95 -7.15
C ASP A 188 -10.19 9.12 -8.14
N ARG A 189 -11.40 8.74 -7.71
CA ARG A 189 -12.35 7.96 -8.52
C ARG A 189 -12.86 8.79 -9.69
N VAL A 190 -12.88 8.19 -10.87
CA VAL A 190 -13.41 8.73 -12.12
C VAL A 190 -14.42 7.71 -12.66
N ALA A 191 -15.65 8.15 -12.93
CA ALA A 191 -16.63 7.30 -13.62
C ALA A 191 -16.09 6.96 -15.02
N LEU A 192 -16.34 5.75 -15.51
CA LEU A 192 -15.78 5.29 -16.77
C LEU A 192 -16.22 6.15 -17.97
N THR A 193 -17.42 6.72 -17.92
CA THR A 193 -17.93 7.70 -18.90
C THR A 193 -17.11 8.99 -18.97
N ASP A 194 -16.38 9.33 -17.90
CA ASP A 194 -15.55 10.53 -17.78
C ASP A 194 -14.04 10.21 -17.89
N SER A 195 -13.65 8.98 -18.22
CA SER A 195 -12.24 8.58 -18.18
C SER A 195 -11.36 9.40 -19.13
N LYS A 196 -11.86 9.66 -20.35
CA LYS A 196 -11.14 10.43 -21.38
C LYS A 196 -11.02 11.90 -21.00
N SER A 197 -12.11 12.52 -20.54
CA SER A 197 -12.12 13.93 -20.13
C SER A 197 -11.22 14.15 -18.92
N ALA A 198 -11.27 13.26 -17.93
CA ALA A 198 -10.37 13.30 -16.77
C ALA A 198 -8.89 13.14 -17.16
N TRP A 199 -8.58 12.26 -18.12
CA TRP A 199 -7.22 12.14 -18.66
C TRP A 199 -6.75 13.45 -19.33
N LEU A 200 -7.58 14.05 -20.18
CA LEU A 200 -7.28 15.31 -20.86
C LEU A 200 -7.10 16.47 -19.87
N GLU A 201 -7.83 16.48 -18.75
CA GLU A 201 -7.66 17.47 -17.68
C GLU A 201 -6.38 17.25 -16.86
N ALA A 202 -6.00 15.98 -16.65
CA ALA A 202 -4.81 15.62 -15.89
C ALA A 202 -3.52 15.90 -16.66
N LEU A 203 -3.50 15.66 -17.99
CA LEU A 203 -2.28 15.72 -18.80
C LEU A 203 -1.49 17.05 -18.68
N PRO A 204 -2.09 18.25 -18.77
CA PRO A 204 -1.35 19.52 -18.61
C PRO A 204 -0.72 19.71 -17.22
N LYS A 205 -1.23 19.00 -16.20
CA LYS A 205 -0.68 19.02 -14.83
C LYS A 205 0.49 18.05 -14.66
N LEU A 206 0.68 17.12 -15.62
CA LEU A 206 1.68 16.05 -15.61
C LEU A 206 2.81 16.28 -16.63
N SER A 207 2.52 17.00 -17.72
CA SER A 207 3.48 17.41 -18.74
C SER A 207 3.37 18.91 -18.98
N SER A 208 4.53 19.57 -19.00
CA SER A 208 4.67 20.95 -19.44
C SER A 208 5.43 21.06 -20.77
N ASN A 209 5.72 19.93 -21.43
CA ASN A 209 6.47 19.90 -22.68
C ASN A 209 5.53 19.93 -23.90
N GLY A 210 6.03 20.39 -25.05
CA GLY A 210 5.28 20.43 -26.31
C GLY A 210 5.35 19.13 -27.14
N VAL A 211 5.95 18.07 -26.61
CA VAL A 211 6.13 16.79 -27.32
C VAL A 211 4.82 16.00 -27.23
N THR A 212 4.20 15.71 -28.37
CA THR A 212 2.93 14.96 -28.40
C THR A 212 3.11 13.48 -28.73
N LYS A 213 4.22 13.14 -29.40
CA LYS A 213 4.52 11.79 -29.88
C LYS A 213 6.01 11.55 -30.08
N VAL A 214 6.44 10.30 -29.96
CA VAL A 214 7.82 9.85 -30.18
C VAL A 214 7.80 8.60 -31.05
N ALA A 215 8.61 8.59 -32.10
CA ALA A 215 8.79 7.41 -32.94
C ALA A 215 9.58 6.33 -32.20
N VAL A 216 9.13 5.09 -32.31
CA VAL A 216 9.74 3.91 -31.69
C VAL A 216 10.01 2.89 -32.79
N ALA A 217 11.25 2.36 -32.82
CA ALA A 217 11.62 1.23 -33.64
C ALA A 217 11.63 -0.03 -32.77
N ASP A 218 10.56 -0.82 -32.86
CA ASP A 218 10.43 -2.07 -32.11
C ASP A 218 10.99 -3.25 -32.93
N PRO A 219 11.87 -4.08 -32.35
CA PRO A 219 12.44 -5.23 -33.05
C PRO A 219 11.42 -6.29 -33.51
N GLU A 220 10.29 -6.43 -32.82
CA GLU A 220 9.25 -7.42 -33.06
C GLU A 220 8.08 -6.83 -33.89
N TYR A 221 7.70 -5.58 -33.62
CA TYR A 221 6.50 -4.95 -34.20
C TYR A 221 6.79 -3.89 -35.28
N GLY A 222 8.06 -3.56 -35.53
CA GLY A 222 8.44 -2.51 -36.47
C GLY A 222 8.22 -1.10 -35.92
N ALA A 223 8.01 -0.13 -36.80
CA ALA A 223 7.92 1.27 -36.40
C ALA A 223 6.50 1.67 -35.96
N TYR A 224 6.38 2.31 -34.80
CA TYR A 224 5.14 2.93 -34.31
C TYR A 224 5.43 4.23 -33.54
N GLU A 225 4.38 4.92 -33.12
CA GLU A 225 4.49 6.16 -32.33
C GLU A 225 3.93 5.94 -30.92
N LEU A 226 4.71 6.30 -29.90
CA LEU A 226 4.22 6.45 -28.53
C LEU A 226 3.72 7.88 -28.30
N LYS A 227 2.64 8.00 -27.54
CA LYS A 227 1.96 9.25 -27.21
C LYS A 227 1.72 9.37 -25.72
N HIS A 228 1.38 10.58 -25.29
CA HIS A 228 0.80 10.79 -23.98
C HIS A 228 -0.49 9.96 -23.82
N GLY A 229 -0.61 9.26 -22.70
CA GLY A 229 -1.78 8.45 -22.36
C GLY A 229 -1.66 6.99 -22.74
N ASP A 230 -0.66 6.60 -23.53
CA ASP A 230 -0.47 5.20 -23.91
C ASP A 230 -0.25 4.32 -22.67
N VAL A 231 -0.96 3.19 -22.65
CA VAL A 231 -0.92 2.21 -21.56
C VAL A 231 0.28 1.30 -21.80
N VAL A 232 1.38 1.54 -21.09
CA VAL A 232 2.61 0.74 -21.23
C VAL A 232 2.66 -0.44 -20.25
N ILE A 233 1.79 -0.45 -19.23
CA ILE A 233 1.65 -1.55 -18.27
C ILE A 233 0.16 -1.82 -18.06
N ALA A 234 -0.25 -3.09 -18.25
CA ALA A 234 -1.59 -3.57 -17.94
C ALA A 234 -1.50 -4.80 -17.02
N ALA A 235 -1.82 -4.68 -15.74
CA ALA A 235 -1.56 -5.75 -14.77
C ALA A 235 -2.82 -6.25 -14.08
N ILE A 236 -3.16 -7.51 -14.31
CA ILE A 236 -4.07 -8.26 -13.43
C ILE A 236 -3.22 -8.76 -12.25
N THR A 237 -3.37 -8.12 -11.09
CA THR A 237 -2.48 -8.25 -9.94
C THR A 237 -3.25 -7.99 -8.64
N SER A 238 -2.56 -8.03 -7.50
CA SER A 238 -3.07 -7.74 -6.15
C SER A 238 -4.02 -8.77 -5.57
N CYS A 239 -3.89 -9.01 -4.26
CA CYS A 239 -4.87 -9.77 -3.49
C CYS A 239 -6.27 -9.14 -3.54
N THR A 240 -6.38 -7.81 -3.69
CA THR A 240 -7.66 -7.06 -3.72
C THR A 240 -8.68 -7.64 -4.70
N ASN A 241 -8.23 -7.99 -5.92
CA ASN A 241 -9.09 -8.44 -7.00
C ASN A 241 -8.80 -9.89 -7.42
N THR A 242 -7.57 -10.40 -7.23
CA THR A 242 -7.26 -11.78 -7.63
C THR A 242 -7.80 -12.83 -6.66
N SER A 243 -8.29 -12.42 -5.49
CA SER A 243 -9.06 -13.27 -4.59
C SER A 243 -10.55 -13.38 -4.96
N ASN A 244 -11.01 -12.56 -5.92
CA ASN A 244 -12.42 -12.53 -6.33
C ASN A 244 -12.56 -13.22 -7.70
N PRO A 245 -13.07 -14.46 -7.73
CA PRO A 245 -13.19 -15.21 -8.96
C PRO A 245 -14.08 -14.56 -10.00
N SER A 246 -15.14 -13.85 -9.58
CA SER A 246 -16.11 -13.23 -10.49
C SER A 246 -15.43 -12.24 -11.43
N VAL A 247 -14.54 -11.38 -10.93
CA VAL A 247 -13.83 -10.41 -11.77
C VAL A 247 -12.72 -11.04 -12.61
N LEU A 248 -12.11 -12.15 -12.17
CA LEU A 248 -11.12 -12.85 -12.98
C LEU A 248 -11.74 -13.69 -14.09
N ILE A 249 -12.88 -14.33 -13.84
CA ILE A 249 -13.71 -14.97 -14.86
C ILE A 249 -14.20 -13.93 -15.86
N ALA A 250 -14.68 -12.77 -15.39
CA ALA A 250 -15.08 -11.68 -16.29
C ALA A 250 -13.91 -11.22 -17.19
N ALA A 251 -12.70 -11.08 -16.64
CA ALA A 251 -11.51 -10.74 -17.44
C ALA A 251 -11.19 -11.81 -18.49
N GLY A 252 -11.25 -13.09 -18.12
CA GLY A 252 -11.04 -14.21 -19.05
C GLY A 252 -12.11 -14.30 -20.14
N LEU A 253 -13.39 -14.08 -19.79
CA LEU A 253 -14.49 -14.04 -20.76
C LEU A 253 -14.37 -12.86 -21.72
N LEU A 254 -13.98 -11.68 -21.22
CA LEU A 254 -13.71 -10.52 -22.07
C LEU A 254 -12.55 -10.82 -23.03
N ALA A 255 -11.46 -11.41 -22.53
CA ALA A 255 -10.33 -11.84 -23.36
C ALA A 255 -10.77 -12.84 -24.45
N LYS A 256 -11.62 -13.82 -24.08
CA LYS A 256 -12.19 -14.79 -25.02
C LYS A 256 -12.99 -14.09 -26.12
N LYS A 257 -13.96 -13.25 -25.77
CA LYS A 257 -14.80 -12.51 -26.74
C LYS A 257 -13.96 -11.60 -27.64
N ALA A 258 -12.93 -10.95 -27.10
CA ALA A 258 -12.01 -10.10 -27.85
C ALA A 258 -11.19 -10.91 -28.88
N VAL A 259 -10.60 -12.03 -28.47
CA VAL A 259 -9.81 -12.91 -29.35
C VAL A 259 -10.69 -13.56 -30.42
N GLU A 260 -11.90 -13.99 -30.10
CA GLU A 260 -12.85 -14.54 -31.07
C GLU A 260 -13.26 -13.53 -32.14
N LYS A 261 -13.25 -12.24 -31.80
CA LYS A 261 -13.41 -11.13 -32.75
C LYS A 261 -12.11 -10.74 -33.48
N GLY A 262 -10.98 -11.38 -33.18
CA GLY A 262 -9.69 -11.10 -33.82
C GLY A 262 -8.92 -9.91 -33.25
N LEU A 263 -9.33 -9.37 -32.10
CA LEU A 263 -8.60 -8.29 -31.44
C LEU A 263 -7.27 -8.78 -30.86
N THR A 264 -6.28 -7.89 -30.87
CA THR A 264 -4.94 -8.10 -30.29
C THR A 264 -4.52 -6.87 -29.48
N ILE A 265 -3.57 -7.05 -28.56
CA ILE A 265 -3.02 -5.93 -27.78
C ILE A 265 -2.09 -5.05 -28.62
N LYS A 266 -1.95 -3.77 -28.25
CA LYS A 266 -0.99 -2.88 -28.90
C LYS A 266 0.47 -3.26 -28.56
N PRO A 267 1.44 -3.03 -29.46
CA PRO A 267 2.85 -3.42 -29.27
C PRO A 267 3.51 -2.92 -27.98
N TRP A 268 3.16 -1.71 -27.55
CA TRP A 268 3.78 -1.06 -26.40
C TRP A 268 3.22 -1.47 -25.04
N VAL A 269 2.13 -2.23 -25.02
CA VAL A 269 1.49 -2.67 -23.79
C VAL A 269 2.28 -3.84 -23.23
N LYS A 270 2.62 -3.80 -21.94
CA LYS A 270 3.17 -4.92 -21.18
C LYS A 270 2.10 -5.55 -20.27
N PRO A 271 1.36 -6.59 -20.72
CA PRO A 271 0.38 -7.24 -19.89
C PRO A 271 1.02 -8.20 -18.89
N SER A 272 0.32 -8.50 -17.79
CA SER A 272 0.74 -9.53 -16.84
C SER A 272 -0.44 -10.06 -16.04
N LEU A 273 -0.40 -11.36 -15.72
CA LEU A 273 -1.30 -12.00 -14.76
C LEU A 273 -0.48 -12.50 -13.57
N ALA A 274 -0.73 -11.93 -12.40
CA ALA A 274 -0.07 -12.28 -11.14
C ALA A 274 -1.11 -12.59 -10.04
N PRO A 275 -1.60 -13.83 -9.98
CA PRO A 275 -2.62 -14.22 -9.01
C PRO A 275 -2.10 -14.32 -7.58
N GLY A 276 -2.99 -14.12 -6.60
CA GLY A 276 -2.69 -14.35 -5.19
C GLY A 276 -2.58 -15.83 -4.78
N SER A 277 -3.07 -16.76 -5.60
CA SER A 277 -3.06 -18.21 -5.30
C SER A 277 -3.04 -19.06 -6.55
N LYS A 278 -2.55 -20.31 -6.43
CA LYS A 278 -2.58 -21.34 -7.48
C LYS A 278 -4.01 -21.76 -7.88
N VAL A 279 -4.99 -21.58 -6.99
CA VAL A 279 -6.41 -21.86 -7.26
C VAL A 279 -6.93 -21.02 -8.45
N VAL A 280 -6.42 -19.79 -8.59
CA VAL A 280 -6.83 -18.88 -9.67
C VAL A 280 -6.54 -19.44 -11.06
N THR A 281 -5.30 -19.89 -11.26
CA THR A 281 -4.89 -20.44 -12.56
C THR A 281 -5.62 -21.73 -12.89
N GLU A 282 -6.03 -22.49 -11.87
CA GLU A 282 -6.75 -23.74 -12.06
C GLU A 282 -8.17 -23.51 -12.53
N TYR A 283 -8.94 -22.62 -11.87
CA TYR A 283 -10.30 -22.36 -12.35
C TYR A 283 -10.31 -21.62 -13.70
N LEU A 284 -9.31 -20.78 -14.00
CA LEU A 284 -9.20 -20.15 -15.32
C LEU A 284 -8.91 -21.20 -16.40
N ALA A 285 -8.10 -22.22 -16.09
CA ALA A 285 -7.83 -23.34 -16.99
C ALA A 285 -9.07 -24.22 -17.17
N ASN A 286 -9.78 -24.55 -16.09
CA ASN A 286 -11.00 -25.38 -16.14
C ASN A 286 -12.15 -24.67 -16.87
N ALA A 287 -12.25 -23.35 -16.74
CA ALA A 287 -13.18 -22.54 -17.53
C ALA A 287 -12.78 -22.42 -19.01
N GLY A 288 -11.60 -22.94 -19.41
CA GLY A 288 -11.08 -22.83 -20.76
C GLY A 288 -10.66 -21.40 -21.14
N LEU A 289 -10.38 -20.53 -20.17
CA LEU A 289 -10.11 -19.11 -20.39
C LEU A 289 -8.62 -18.79 -20.53
N THR A 290 -7.73 -19.60 -19.93
CA THR A 290 -6.27 -19.39 -19.97
C THR A 290 -5.70 -19.18 -21.38
N PRO A 291 -6.05 -19.99 -22.41
CA PRO A 291 -5.49 -19.79 -23.76
C PRO A 291 -5.83 -18.42 -24.37
N PHE A 292 -6.95 -17.82 -23.99
CA PHE A 292 -7.37 -16.50 -24.50
C PHE A 292 -6.63 -15.37 -23.79
N LEU A 293 -6.42 -15.50 -22.47
CA LEU A 293 -5.57 -14.59 -21.71
C LEU A 293 -4.12 -14.63 -22.24
N ASP A 294 -3.59 -15.82 -22.51
CA ASP A 294 -2.24 -16.00 -23.07
C ASP A 294 -2.10 -15.39 -24.46
N LYS A 295 -3.10 -15.51 -25.34
CA LYS A 295 -3.12 -14.85 -26.66
C LYS A 295 -3.08 -13.32 -26.55
N LEU A 296 -3.66 -12.75 -25.50
CA LEU A 296 -3.56 -11.33 -25.17
C LEU A 296 -2.34 -11.01 -24.29
N LYS A 297 -1.40 -11.95 -24.16
CA LYS A 297 -0.16 -11.89 -23.36
C LYS A 297 -0.35 -11.64 -21.87
N PHE A 298 -1.55 -11.86 -21.33
CA PHE A 298 -1.78 -11.95 -19.88
C PHE A 298 -1.29 -13.30 -19.33
N ASN A 299 -0.02 -13.61 -19.59
CA ASN A 299 0.59 -14.85 -19.12
C ASN A 299 0.79 -14.79 -17.60
N LEU A 300 0.77 -15.97 -16.97
CA LEU A 300 1.15 -16.12 -15.57
C LEU A 300 2.62 -15.70 -15.40
N VAL A 301 2.86 -14.63 -14.66
CA VAL A 301 4.23 -14.14 -14.36
C VAL A 301 4.73 -14.53 -12.97
N GLY A 302 3.84 -15.02 -12.11
CA GLY A 302 4.17 -15.49 -10.76
C GLY A 302 2.99 -15.37 -9.80
N TYR A 303 3.11 -16.04 -8.66
CA TYR A 303 2.14 -15.96 -7.55
C TYR A 303 2.69 -15.04 -6.48
N GLY A 304 2.15 -13.82 -6.38
CA GLY A 304 2.61 -12.82 -5.42
C GLY A 304 2.30 -11.38 -5.84
N CYS A 305 2.75 -10.41 -5.03
CA CYS A 305 2.35 -9.01 -5.17
C CYS A 305 2.76 -8.36 -6.51
N THR A 306 3.91 -8.73 -7.08
CA THR A 306 4.41 -8.25 -8.40
C THR A 306 4.17 -6.75 -8.64
N THR A 307 3.44 -6.37 -9.70
CA THR A 307 3.14 -4.98 -10.08
C THR A 307 2.43 -4.20 -8.99
N CYS A 308 1.59 -4.83 -8.15
CA CYS A 308 0.90 -4.16 -7.04
C CYS A 308 1.85 -3.51 -6.03
N ILE A 309 3.03 -4.11 -5.81
CA ILE A 309 4.06 -3.57 -4.90
C ILE A 309 5.14 -2.75 -5.63
N GLY A 310 4.99 -2.54 -6.94
CA GLY A 310 5.99 -1.88 -7.77
C GLY A 310 7.03 -2.81 -8.39
N ASN A 311 6.93 -4.12 -8.16
CA ASN A 311 7.77 -5.11 -8.84
C ASN A 311 7.21 -5.40 -10.26
N SER A 312 7.08 -4.34 -11.06
CA SER A 312 6.57 -4.40 -12.44
C SER A 312 7.65 -4.81 -13.46
N GLY A 313 8.91 -4.90 -13.03
CA GLY A 313 10.06 -5.12 -13.90
C GLY A 313 10.36 -3.94 -14.84
N PRO A 314 11.45 -4.02 -15.63
CA PRO A 314 11.75 -2.97 -16.59
C PRO A 314 10.71 -2.92 -17.71
N LEU A 315 10.48 -1.73 -18.28
CA LEU A 315 9.89 -1.63 -19.61
C LEU A 315 10.93 -2.09 -20.64
N PRO A 316 10.51 -2.56 -21.83
CA PRO A 316 11.44 -2.77 -22.95
C PRO A 316 12.29 -1.52 -23.20
N ASP A 317 13.59 -1.69 -23.44
CA ASP A 317 14.56 -0.59 -23.50
C ASP A 317 14.17 0.50 -24.52
N HIS A 318 13.65 0.10 -25.67
CA HIS A 318 13.21 1.03 -26.71
C HIS A 318 11.99 1.87 -26.28
N ILE A 319 11.07 1.30 -25.48
CA ILE A 319 9.95 2.03 -24.87
C ILE A 319 10.47 2.96 -23.77
N ALA A 320 11.28 2.45 -22.84
CA ALA A 320 11.84 3.23 -21.73
C ALA A 320 12.63 4.45 -22.24
N LYS A 321 13.42 4.26 -23.30
CA LYS A 321 14.15 5.32 -23.99
C LYS A 321 13.20 6.35 -24.60
N ALA A 322 12.20 5.92 -25.37
CA ALA A 322 11.25 6.84 -25.99
C ALA A 322 10.44 7.65 -24.96
N VAL A 323 10.04 7.02 -23.86
CA VAL A 323 9.36 7.68 -22.74
C VAL A 323 10.25 8.73 -22.10
N THR A 324 11.52 8.41 -21.87
CA THR A 324 12.49 9.31 -21.25
C THR A 324 12.85 10.48 -22.17
N ASP A 325 13.26 10.19 -23.41
CA ASP A 325 13.71 11.18 -24.39
C ASP A 325 12.60 12.16 -24.77
N GLY A 326 11.37 11.66 -24.95
CA GLY A 326 10.21 12.50 -25.23
C GLY A 326 9.53 13.06 -23.99
N ASN A 327 10.02 12.72 -22.79
CA ASN A 327 9.39 13.05 -21.52
C ASN A 327 7.87 12.76 -21.53
N LEU A 328 7.48 11.61 -22.08
CA LEU A 328 6.09 11.22 -22.26
C LEU A 328 5.42 10.89 -20.93
N VAL A 329 4.20 11.39 -20.72
CA VAL A 329 3.29 10.91 -19.67
C VAL A 329 2.58 9.65 -20.19
N VAL A 330 3.24 8.50 -20.06
CA VAL A 330 2.63 7.18 -20.27
C VAL A 330 1.92 6.71 -19.01
N THR A 331 1.05 5.71 -19.18
CA THR A 331 0.14 5.25 -18.13
C THR A 331 0.32 3.78 -17.78
N SER A 332 -0.12 3.41 -16.58
CA SER A 332 -0.39 2.01 -16.21
C SER A 332 -1.84 1.85 -15.80
N VAL A 333 -2.40 0.68 -16.09
CA VAL A 333 -3.73 0.25 -15.60
C VAL A 333 -3.54 -1.06 -14.85
N LEU A 334 -3.93 -1.11 -13.58
CA LEU A 334 -3.73 -2.28 -12.73
C LEU A 334 -4.92 -2.53 -11.84
N SER A 335 -5.17 -3.81 -11.53
CA SER A 335 -6.18 -4.23 -10.55
C SER A 335 -5.67 -4.22 -9.10
N GLY A 336 -4.77 -3.27 -8.81
CA GLY A 336 -4.22 -3.02 -7.49
C GLY A 336 -5.13 -2.17 -6.59
N ASN A 337 -4.57 -1.77 -5.46
CA ASN A 337 -5.19 -0.84 -4.49
C ASN A 337 -4.43 0.49 -4.37
N ARG A 338 -3.21 0.60 -4.92
CA ARG A 338 -2.38 1.82 -4.86
C ARG A 338 -1.83 2.20 -6.22
N ASN A 339 -1.92 3.50 -6.51
CA ASN A 339 -1.53 4.13 -7.77
C ASN A 339 -0.68 5.40 -7.56
N PHE A 340 -0.02 5.51 -6.40
CA PHE A 340 0.88 6.63 -6.09
C PHE A 340 1.97 6.82 -7.16
N GLU A 341 2.34 8.07 -7.41
CA GLU A 341 3.40 8.41 -8.36
C GLU A 341 4.72 7.74 -7.97
N GLY A 342 5.40 7.10 -8.93
CA GLY A 342 6.66 6.39 -8.70
C GLY A 342 6.52 5.04 -7.98
N ARG A 343 5.31 4.60 -7.63
CA ARG A 343 5.07 3.29 -6.99
C ARG A 343 5.09 2.12 -7.99
N VAL A 344 4.36 2.24 -9.10
CA VAL A 344 4.14 1.11 -10.03
C VAL A 344 5.38 0.83 -10.88
N ASN A 345 5.91 1.86 -11.53
CA ASN A 345 7.12 1.80 -12.36
C ASN A 345 7.79 3.18 -12.42
N PRO A 346 9.13 3.30 -12.42
CA PRO A 346 9.82 4.60 -12.45
C PRO A 346 9.51 5.46 -13.69
N HIS A 347 9.20 4.83 -14.84
CA HIS A 347 8.90 5.54 -16.09
C HIS A 347 7.43 5.99 -16.21
N VAL A 348 6.55 5.51 -15.32
CA VAL A 348 5.11 5.76 -15.41
C VAL A 348 4.70 6.83 -14.40
N LYS A 349 4.19 7.95 -14.92
CA LYS A 349 3.77 9.12 -14.11
C LYS A 349 2.29 9.09 -13.73
N ALA A 350 1.48 8.30 -14.44
CA ALA A 350 0.04 8.20 -14.24
C ALA A 350 -0.39 6.73 -14.13
N ASN A 351 -1.05 6.37 -13.03
CA ASN A 351 -1.45 5.00 -12.75
C ASN A 351 -2.94 4.95 -12.42
N TYR A 352 -3.65 3.98 -12.99
CA TYR A 352 -5.09 3.83 -12.83
C TYR A 352 -5.44 2.48 -12.21
N LEU A 353 -6.19 2.52 -11.11
CA LEU A 353 -6.82 1.34 -10.53
C LEU A 353 -8.09 1.02 -11.32
N ALA A 354 -8.27 -0.24 -11.70
CA ALA A 354 -9.43 -0.68 -12.47
C ALA A 354 -9.74 -2.16 -12.19
N SER A 355 -10.97 -2.59 -12.46
CA SER A 355 -11.32 -4.01 -12.36
C SER A 355 -10.50 -4.84 -13.37
N PRO A 356 -10.20 -6.12 -13.08
CA PRO A 356 -9.53 -7.01 -14.02
C PRO A 356 -10.07 -6.99 -15.47
N PRO A 357 -11.39 -7.00 -15.76
CA PRO A 357 -11.88 -6.86 -17.14
C PRO A 357 -11.57 -5.49 -17.75
N LEU A 358 -11.60 -4.40 -16.98
CA LEU A 358 -11.17 -3.09 -17.47
C LEU A 358 -9.66 -3.03 -17.75
N VAL A 359 -8.83 -3.75 -16.98
CA VAL A 359 -7.39 -3.88 -17.29
C VAL A 359 -7.22 -4.50 -18.68
N VAL A 360 -7.97 -5.55 -19.02
CA VAL A 360 -7.94 -6.17 -20.35
C VAL A 360 -8.46 -5.21 -21.42
N ALA A 361 -9.56 -4.49 -21.16
CA ALA A 361 -10.11 -3.51 -22.10
C ALA A 361 -9.11 -2.38 -22.44
N TYR A 362 -8.46 -1.81 -21.43
CA TYR A 362 -7.43 -0.78 -21.64
C TYR A 362 -6.15 -1.33 -22.27
N ALA A 363 -5.81 -2.62 -22.05
CA ALA A 363 -4.71 -3.28 -22.76
C ALA A 363 -4.98 -3.44 -24.26
N LEU A 364 -6.23 -3.75 -24.63
CA LEU A 364 -6.66 -3.83 -26.03
C LEU A 364 -6.66 -2.45 -26.70
N ALA A 365 -7.23 -1.44 -26.02
CA ALA A 365 -7.24 -0.06 -26.51
C ALA A 365 -5.82 0.52 -26.61
N GLY A 366 -4.97 0.20 -25.62
CA GLY A 366 -3.57 0.63 -25.52
C GLY A 366 -3.39 2.09 -25.11
N THR A 367 -4.45 2.81 -24.71
CA THR A 367 -4.39 4.22 -24.32
C THR A 367 -5.48 4.59 -23.34
N MET A 368 -5.21 5.57 -22.46
CA MET A 368 -6.22 6.23 -21.62
C MET A 368 -6.97 7.34 -22.36
N ASN A 369 -6.49 7.76 -23.54
CA ASN A 369 -7.15 8.76 -24.38
C ASN A 369 -8.26 8.14 -25.24
N ILE A 370 -9.17 7.41 -24.61
CA ILE A 370 -10.28 6.69 -25.24
C ILE A 370 -11.53 6.80 -24.37
N ASP A 371 -12.68 6.98 -25.02
CA ASP A 371 -13.99 6.82 -24.38
C ASP A 371 -14.47 5.39 -24.66
N LEU A 372 -14.33 4.49 -23.67
CA LEU A 372 -14.65 3.07 -23.88
C LEU A 372 -16.14 2.79 -24.15
N TYR A 373 -17.04 3.75 -23.93
CA TYR A 373 -18.46 3.60 -24.27
C TYR A 373 -18.74 3.94 -25.73
N HIS A 374 -18.03 4.90 -26.31
CA HIS A 374 -18.36 5.50 -27.60
C HIS A 374 -17.30 5.29 -28.68
N ASP A 375 -16.04 5.09 -28.31
CA ASP A 375 -14.94 4.83 -29.23
C ASP A 375 -14.76 3.31 -29.41
N PRO A 376 -14.46 2.82 -30.64
CA PRO A 376 -14.14 1.42 -30.85
C PRO A 376 -12.79 1.05 -30.23
N ILE A 377 -12.71 -0.14 -29.63
CA ILE A 377 -11.47 -0.71 -29.05
C ILE A 377 -10.54 -1.19 -30.17
N GLY A 378 -11.11 -1.68 -31.26
CA GLY A 378 -10.41 -2.13 -32.45
C GLY A 378 -11.37 -2.55 -33.53
N GLN A 379 -10.85 -3.24 -34.54
CA GLN A 379 -11.64 -3.77 -35.65
C GLN A 379 -11.53 -5.28 -35.69
N ASP A 380 -12.61 -5.94 -36.08
CA ASP A 380 -12.63 -7.38 -36.27
C ASP A 380 -11.98 -7.81 -37.60
N GLN A 381 -11.95 -9.11 -37.86
CA GLN A 381 -11.36 -9.68 -39.08
C GLN A 381 -12.05 -9.20 -40.39
N SER A 382 -13.29 -8.69 -40.30
CA SER A 382 -14.03 -8.12 -41.43
C SER A 382 -13.81 -6.60 -41.58
N GLY A 383 -13.07 -5.97 -40.65
CA GLY A 383 -12.88 -4.53 -40.58
C GLY A 383 -14.00 -3.78 -39.87
N ALA A 384 -14.94 -4.48 -39.23
CA ALA A 384 -16.01 -3.85 -38.47
C ALA A 384 -15.54 -3.39 -37.10
N ASP A 385 -15.98 -2.21 -36.68
CA ASP A 385 -15.65 -1.65 -35.37
C ASP A 385 -16.21 -2.50 -34.23
N VAL A 386 -15.35 -2.80 -33.25
CA VAL A 386 -15.68 -3.55 -32.03
C VAL A 386 -15.64 -2.62 -30.83
N TYR A 387 -16.76 -2.49 -30.13
CA TYR A 387 -16.93 -1.66 -28.94
C TYR A 387 -16.83 -2.49 -27.66
N LEU A 388 -16.64 -1.83 -26.50
CA LEU A 388 -16.60 -2.51 -25.21
C LEU A 388 -17.84 -3.38 -24.96
N LYS A 389 -19.03 -2.85 -25.26
CA LYS A 389 -20.31 -3.56 -25.11
C LYS A 389 -20.38 -4.88 -25.90
N ASP A 390 -19.61 -5.02 -26.98
CA ASP A 390 -19.63 -6.20 -27.84
C ASP A 390 -18.80 -7.35 -27.25
N ILE A 391 -17.92 -7.06 -26.30
CA ILE A 391 -17.00 -8.01 -25.66
C ILE A 391 -17.15 -8.07 -24.14
N TRP A 392 -17.95 -7.20 -23.53
CA TRP A 392 -18.21 -7.25 -22.10
C TRP A 392 -19.04 -8.51 -21.74
N PRO A 393 -18.66 -9.27 -20.70
CA PRO A 393 -19.44 -10.41 -20.25
C PRO A 393 -20.70 -9.97 -19.49
N SER A 394 -21.80 -10.69 -19.65
CA SER A 394 -22.98 -10.49 -18.79
C SER A 394 -22.73 -11.07 -17.40
N SER A 395 -23.45 -10.60 -16.39
CA SER A 395 -23.38 -11.19 -15.03
C SER A 395 -23.81 -12.67 -15.03
N LEU A 396 -24.71 -13.05 -15.95
CA LEU A 396 -25.13 -14.43 -16.14
C LEU A 396 -23.98 -15.30 -16.69
N ASP A 397 -23.28 -14.84 -17.74
CA ASP A 397 -22.13 -15.54 -18.33
C ASP A 397 -21.07 -15.82 -17.25
N VAL A 398 -20.79 -14.82 -16.41
CA VAL A 398 -19.82 -14.92 -15.31
C VAL A 398 -20.29 -15.94 -14.27
N ALA A 399 -21.53 -15.84 -13.81
CA ALA A 399 -22.08 -16.74 -12.79
C ALA A 399 -22.17 -18.19 -13.26
N GLU A 400 -22.53 -18.45 -14.51
CA GLU A 400 -22.55 -19.79 -15.10
C GLU A 400 -21.15 -20.37 -15.25
N THR A 401 -20.21 -19.58 -15.77
CA THR A 401 -18.82 -20.02 -15.90
C THR A 401 -18.21 -20.33 -14.54
N LEU A 402 -18.46 -19.49 -13.54
CA LEU A 402 -17.96 -19.66 -12.17
C LEU A 402 -18.45 -20.97 -11.55
N ARG A 403 -19.77 -21.24 -11.63
CA ARG A 403 -20.38 -22.48 -11.11
C ARG A 403 -19.80 -23.75 -11.72
N ASN A 404 -19.36 -23.69 -12.97
CA ASN A 404 -18.79 -24.83 -13.68
C ASN A 404 -17.28 -24.98 -13.47
N ALA A 405 -16.58 -23.92 -13.06
CA ALA A 405 -15.12 -23.88 -13.02
C ALA A 405 -14.51 -24.07 -11.62
N ILE A 406 -15.30 -23.84 -10.55
CA ILE A 406 -14.81 -23.88 -9.17
C ILE A 406 -15.59 -24.86 -8.31
N THR A 407 -14.84 -25.72 -7.62
CA THR A 407 -15.32 -26.80 -6.76
C THR A 407 -14.57 -26.76 -5.43
N SER A 408 -15.20 -27.27 -4.36
CA SER A 408 -14.58 -27.32 -3.03
C SER A 408 -13.37 -28.24 -2.97
N GLU A 409 -13.37 -29.30 -3.77
CA GLU A 409 -12.29 -30.29 -3.89
C GLU A 409 -10.98 -29.63 -4.37
N GLN A 410 -11.06 -28.65 -5.27
CA GLN A 410 -9.87 -27.91 -5.74
C GLN A 410 -9.22 -27.10 -4.62
N PHE A 411 -10.02 -26.43 -3.78
CA PHE A 411 -9.49 -25.70 -2.63
C PHE A 411 -8.77 -26.66 -1.67
N GLN A 412 -9.39 -27.79 -1.32
CA GLN A 412 -8.78 -28.78 -0.44
C GLN A 412 -7.47 -29.34 -1.01
N ALA A 413 -7.47 -29.75 -2.28
CA ALA A 413 -6.30 -30.35 -2.93
C ALA A 413 -5.12 -29.37 -3.08
N LYS A 414 -5.36 -28.07 -3.30
CA LYS A 414 -4.26 -27.11 -3.44
C LYS A 414 -3.69 -26.63 -2.11
N TYR A 415 -4.52 -26.52 -1.08
CA TYR A 415 -4.05 -26.08 0.23
C TYR A 415 -3.44 -27.21 1.07
N SER A 416 -3.70 -28.49 0.77
CA SER A 416 -3.03 -29.62 1.45
C SER A 416 -1.51 -29.59 1.27
N ASP A 417 -1.04 -29.14 0.11
CA ASP A 417 0.37 -29.20 -0.28
C ASP A 417 1.09 -27.83 -0.19
N VAL A 418 0.44 -26.80 0.35
CA VAL A 418 0.96 -25.42 0.30
C VAL A 418 2.32 -25.27 1.02
N PHE A 419 2.56 -26.04 2.08
CA PHE A 419 3.79 -26.00 2.86
C PHE A 419 4.89 -26.94 2.34
N HIS A 420 4.59 -27.81 1.38
CA HIS A 420 5.56 -28.78 0.88
C HIS A 420 6.70 -28.09 0.09
N GLY A 421 6.39 -26.97 -0.57
CA GLY A 421 7.34 -26.25 -1.44
C GLY A 421 7.74 -27.07 -2.67
N ASP A 422 8.59 -26.49 -3.52
CA ASP A 422 9.20 -27.19 -4.65
C ASP A 422 10.57 -27.81 -4.28
N ALA A 423 11.21 -28.50 -5.22
CA ALA A 423 12.52 -29.11 -4.99
C ALA A 423 13.59 -28.08 -4.60
N ALA A 424 13.50 -26.84 -5.11
CA ALA A 424 14.43 -25.79 -4.75
C ALA A 424 14.26 -25.40 -3.27
N TRP A 425 13.02 -25.19 -2.80
CA TRP A 425 12.69 -24.93 -1.40
C TRP A 425 13.20 -26.05 -0.47
N GLN A 426 12.93 -27.31 -0.81
CA GLN A 426 13.31 -28.46 0.00
C GLN A 426 14.82 -28.67 0.06
N SER A 427 15.56 -28.21 -0.95
CA SER A 427 17.02 -28.33 -1.01
C SER A 427 17.78 -27.26 -0.24
N LEU A 428 17.09 -26.25 0.32
CA LEU A 428 17.75 -25.17 1.07
C LEU A 428 18.41 -25.73 2.34
N PRO A 429 19.71 -25.46 2.57
CA PRO A 429 20.36 -25.87 3.81
C PRO A 429 19.74 -25.11 4.99
N VAL A 430 19.28 -25.85 5.99
CA VAL A 430 18.72 -25.29 7.23
C VAL A 430 19.75 -25.49 8.35
N PRO A 431 20.40 -24.42 8.85
CA PRO A 431 21.35 -24.55 9.95
C PRO A 431 20.65 -24.96 11.24
N GLU A 432 21.35 -25.75 12.07
CA GLU A 432 20.86 -26.18 13.39
C GLU A 432 21.22 -25.15 14.48
N GLY A 433 20.30 -24.86 15.40
CA GLY A 433 20.54 -24.02 16.58
C GLY A 433 19.50 -22.92 16.81
N SER A 434 19.64 -22.19 17.91
CA SER A 434 18.70 -21.12 18.33
C SER A 434 19.24 -19.70 18.15
N ARG A 435 20.47 -19.54 17.66
CA ARG A 435 21.10 -18.23 17.39
C ARG A 435 21.45 -18.13 15.91
N TYR A 436 21.15 -16.97 15.32
CA TYR A 436 21.48 -16.69 13.93
C TYR A 436 22.99 -16.45 13.78
N ASP A 437 23.61 -17.14 12.82
CA ASP A 437 25.02 -16.96 12.48
C ASP A 437 25.18 -15.81 11.47
N TRP A 438 25.71 -14.68 11.94
CA TRP A 438 25.80 -13.47 11.12
C TRP A 438 27.01 -13.56 10.18
N MET A 439 26.76 -13.38 8.89
CA MET A 439 27.81 -13.34 7.87
C MET A 439 28.22 -11.90 7.58
N ASP A 440 29.49 -11.56 7.83
CA ASP A 440 30.02 -10.19 7.67
C ASP A 440 30.02 -9.68 6.23
N ASP A 441 30.03 -10.56 5.23
CA ASP A 441 29.97 -10.24 3.80
C ASP A 441 28.54 -10.28 3.23
N SER A 442 27.54 -10.64 4.04
CA SER A 442 26.15 -10.67 3.58
C SER A 442 25.65 -9.27 3.25
N THR A 443 25.19 -9.11 2.01
CA THR A 443 24.53 -7.87 1.55
C THR A 443 23.01 -7.92 1.74
N TYR A 444 22.47 -9.01 2.30
CA TYR A 444 21.03 -9.21 2.52
C TYR A 444 20.63 -9.18 3.99
N ILE A 445 21.40 -9.83 4.86
CA ILE A 445 21.11 -9.98 6.29
C ILE A 445 22.29 -9.45 7.08
N ARG A 446 22.10 -8.38 7.86
CA ARG A 446 23.13 -7.79 8.74
C ARG A 446 22.60 -7.58 10.15
N LYS A 447 23.47 -7.78 11.14
CA LYS A 447 23.14 -7.57 12.55
C LYS A 447 22.74 -6.10 12.76
N PRO A 448 21.51 -5.80 13.20
CA PRO A 448 21.08 -4.42 13.42
C PRO A 448 21.73 -3.82 14.67
N THR A 449 21.92 -2.50 14.66
CA THR A 449 22.55 -1.72 15.74
C THR A 449 21.55 -1.15 16.75
N PHE A 450 20.26 -1.51 16.68
CA PHE A 450 19.18 -0.93 17.50
C PHE A 450 19.35 -1.13 19.02
N PHE A 451 20.13 -2.11 19.44
CA PHE A 451 20.37 -2.44 20.85
C PHE A 451 21.78 -2.03 21.32
N ASP A 452 22.59 -1.43 20.45
CA ASP A 452 23.97 -1.07 20.80
C ASP A 452 23.96 0.00 21.90
N GLY A 453 24.75 -0.23 22.96
CA GLY A 453 24.82 0.65 24.12
C GLY A 453 23.60 0.62 25.04
N MET A 454 22.63 -0.28 24.82
CA MET A 454 21.45 -0.40 25.68
C MET A 454 21.80 -0.89 27.10
N THR A 455 21.29 -0.18 28.12
CA THR A 455 21.42 -0.52 29.54
C THR A 455 20.12 -1.10 30.11
N LEU A 456 20.23 -1.82 31.25
CA LEU A 456 19.07 -2.32 32.00
C LEU A 456 18.24 -1.18 32.61
N ASP A 457 18.91 -0.17 33.15
CA ASP A 457 18.25 1.02 33.68
C ASP A 457 17.86 1.97 32.55
N LEU A 458 16.76 2.71 32.77
CA LEU A 458 16.26 3.70 31.82
C LEU A 458 17.13 4.95 31.86
N THR A 459 17.49 5.45 30.68
CA THR A 459 18.10 6.78 30.54
C THR A 459 17.02 7.84 30.72
N ALA A 460 17.32 8.89 31.49
CA ALA A 460 16.41 10.02 31.63
C ALA A 460 16.13 10.68 30.27
N LEU A 461 14.87 11.06 30.04
CA LEU A 461 14.50 11.81 28.85
C LEU A 461 15.16 13.19 28.85
N THR A 462 15.60 13.65 27.68
CA THR A 462 16.24 14.95 27.51
C THR A 462 15.51 15.78 26.46
N ASP A 463 15.49 17.09 26.65
CA ASP A 463 15.04 18.02 25.63
C ASP A 463 15.96 17.97 24.40
N ILE A 464 15.39 18.26 23.22
CA ILE A 464 16.15 18.29 21.97
C ILE A 464 16.71 19.70 21.80
N GLN A 465 18.03 19.85 21.71
CA GLN A 465 18.70 21.15 21.67
C GLN A 465 19.37 21.38 20.32
N ASN A 466 19.17 22.57 19.73
CA ASN A 466 19.87 23.04 18.53
C ASN A 466 19.84 22.06 17.33
N ALA A 467 18.72 21.36 17.15
CA ALA A 467 18.56 20.40 16.05
C ALA A 467 18.51 21.10 14.69
N ARG A 468 18.93 20.39 13.64
CA ARG A 468 18.85 20.86 12.25
C ARG A 468 17.73 20.16 11.50
N LEU A 469 17.11 20.88 10.58
CA LEU A 469 16.08 20.31 9.72
C LEU A 469 16.74 19.47 8.62
N LEU A 470 16.44 18.16 8.61
CA LEU A 470 16.94 17.25 7.58
C LEU A 470 16.10 17.33 6.30
N ALA A 471 14.78 17.47 6.46
CA ALA A 471 13.83 17.57 5.36
C ALA A 471 12.64 18.46 5.73
N LEU A 472 12.21 19.27 4.76
CA LEU A 472 10.98 20.05 4.81
C LEU A 472 10.04 19.55 3.72
N LEU A 473 8.99 18.85 4.11
CA LEU A 473 8.13 18.10 3.21
C LEU A 473 6.72 18.68 3.17
N GLY A 474 5.98 18.42 2.08
CA GLY A 474 4.59 18.85 1.92
C GLY A 474 3.58 17.85 2.47
N ASP A 475 2.36 17.93 1.94
CA ASP A 475 1.25 17.02 2.26
C ASP A 475 1.41 15.64 1.63
N SER A 476 0.73 14.66 2.22
CA SER A 476 0.54 13.28 1.74
C SER A 476 1.86 12.58 1.38
N VAL A 477 2.90 12.82 2.16
CA VAL A 477 4.18 12.10 2.04
C VAL A 477 3.95 10.64 2.46
N THR A 478 3.89 9.76 1.48
CA THR A 478 3.66 8.32 1.71
C THR A 478 4.87 7.63 2.36
N THR A 479 4.67 6.45 2.96
CA THR A 479 5.79 5.61 3.40
C THR A 479 6.67 5.10 2.26
N ASP A 480 6.21 5.14 1.00
CA ASP A 480 7.05 4.89 -0.18
C ASP A 480 8.00 6.06 -0.48
N HIS A 481 7.64 7.30 -0.12
CA HIS A 481 8.55 8.44 -0.20
C HIS A 481 9.63 8.34 0.89
N ILE A 482 9.25 7.92 2.10
CA ILE A 482 10.14 7.79 3.26
C ILE A 482 11.04 6.54 3.15
N SER A 483 10.48 5.40 2.74
CA SER A 483 11.20 4.12 2.61
C SER A 483 10.73 3.37 1.35
N PRO A 484 11.32 3.68 0.18
CA PRO A 484 10.94 3.04 -1.09
C PRO A 484 11.07 1.52 -1.05
N ALA A 485 10.26 0.82 -1.86
CA ALA A 485 10.27 -0.65 -1.97
C ALA A 485 10.99 -1.16 -3.22
N GLY A 486 10.91 -0.41 -4.31
CA GLY A 486 11.25 -0.88 -5.65
C GLY A 486 12.75 -0.86 -5.94
N SER A 487 13.06 -0.87 -7.24
CA SER A 487 14.41 -0.72 -7.78
C SER A 487 15.00 0.66 -7.46
N PHE A 488 16.33 0.75 -7.47
CA PHE A 488 17.06 1.99 -7.26
C PHE A 488 18.29 2.10 -8.18
N SER A 489 18.70 3.33 -8.47
CA SER A 489 19.85 3.60 -9.35
C SER A 489 21.18 3.24 -8.70
N LYS A 490 22.16 2.86 -9.53
CA LYS A 490 23.58 2.73 -9.16
C LYS A 490 24.17 4.02 -8.58
N ASP A 491 23.62 5.17 -8.95
CA ASP A 491 24.11 6.47 -8.50
C ASP A 491 23.53 6.87 -7.13
N SER A 492 22.55 6.13 -6.61
CA SER A 492 22.00 6.36 -5.27
C SER A 492 22.99 5.93 -4.18
N PRO A 493 22.90 6.46 -2.95
CA PRO A 493 23.76 6.04 -1.84
C PRO A 493 23.77 4.52 -1.64
N ALA A 494 22.61 3.87 -1.72
CA ALA A 494 22.48 2.42 -1.59
C ALA A 494 23.13 1.66 -2.77
N GLY A 495 23.00 2.18 -3.99
CA GLY A 495 23.64 1.62 -5.17
C GLY A 495 25.16 1.66 -5.09
N LYS A 496 25.73 2.79 -4.66
CA LYS A 496 27.17 2.94 -4.42
C LYS A 496 27.67 1.96 -3.36
N TYR A 497 26.98 1.88 -2.22
CA TYR A 497 27.31 0.92 -1.15
C TYR A 497 27.32 -0.54 -1.66
N LEU A 498 26.31 -0.94 -2.44
CA LEU A 498 26.26 -2.30 -2.99
C LEU A 498 27.40 -2.58 -3.97
N MET A 499 27.77 -1.61 -4.83
CA MET A 499 28.91 -1.75 -5.74
C MET A 499 30.24 -1.80 -5.00
N GLU A 500 30.41 -1.01 -3.94
CA GLU A 500 31.59 -1.06 -3.05
C GLU A 500 31.72 -2.43 -2.36
N ASN A 501 30.60 -3.13 -2.15
CA ASN A 501 30.53 -4.49 -1.63
C ASN A 501 30.44 -5.57 -2.73
N GLY A 502 30.83 -5.24 -3.97
CA GLY A 502 30.98 -6.21 -5.06
C GLY A 502 29.69 -6.64 -5.76
N VAL A 503 28.54 -6.03 -5.46
CA VAL A 503 27.25 -6.34 -6.11
C VAL A 503 27.09 -5.51 -7.37
N VAL A 504 26.81 -6.17 -8.50
CA VAL A 504 26.57 -5.48 -9.78
C VAL A 504 25.11 -5.00 -9.91
N PRO A 505 24.81 -3.93 -10.68
CA PRO A 505 23.47 -3.34 -10.75
C PRO A 505 22.32 -4.30 -11.07
N LYS A 506 22.55 -5.30 -11.92
CA LYS A 506 21.52 -6.32 -12.24
C LYS A 506 21.10 -7.16 -11.02
N ASP A 507 21.96 -7.26 -10.01
CA ASP A 507 21.78 -8.07 -8.81
C ASP A 507 21.45 -7.20 -7.58
N PHE A 508 21.22 -5.89 -7.76
CA PHE A 508 20.76 -5.02 -6.68
C PHE A 508 19.44 -5.49 -6.07
N ASN A 509 18.58 -6.10 -6.90
CA ASN A 509 17.21 -6.47 -6.55
C ASN A 509 16.42 -5.20 -6.17
N SER A 510 15.56 -5.25 -5.15
CA SER A 510 14.74 -4.11 -4.71
C SER A 510 15.08 -3.70 -3.27
N TYR A 511 14.77 -2.46 -2.87
CA TYR A 511 14.87 -2.07 -1.45
C TYR A 511 14.06 -3.01 -0.54
N GLY A 512 12.90 -3.49 -1.01
CA GLY A 512 12.08 -4.47 -0.29
C GLY A 512 12.83 -5.76 0.04
N SER A 513 13.63 -6.27 -0.91
CA SER A 513 14.45 -7.46 -0.70
C SER A 513 15.64 -7.24 0.25
N ARG A 514 16.05 -5.98 0.45
CA ARG A 514 17.22 -5.59 1.26
C ARG A 514 16.87 -5.21 2.70
N ARG A 515 15.62 -5.45 3.14
CA ARG A 515 15.12 -5.08 4.49
C ARG A 515 15.85 -5.75 5.65
N GLY A 516 16.57 -6.84 5.41
CA GLY A 516 17.44 -7.46 6.41
C GLY A 516 18.79 -6.77 6.59
N ASN A 517 19.12 -5.77 5.75
CA ASN A 517 20.37 -5.04 5.77
C ASN A 517 20.14 -3.54 6.03
N HIS A 518 20.41 -3.12 7.27
CA HIS A 518 20.17 -1.75 7.68
C HIS A 518 21.03 -0.70 6.96
N GLU A 519 22.22 -1.07 6.48
CA GLU A 519 23.09 -0.16 5.70
C GLU A 519 22.43 0.26 4.37
N VAL A 520 21.79 -0.69 3.68
CA VAL A 520 21.09 -0.43 2.42
C VAL A 520 19.82 0.38 2.69
N MET A 521 19.06 -0.01 3.71
CA MET A 521 17.78 0.62 4.00
C MET A 521 17.91 2.04 4.54
N MET A 522 18.91 2.31 5.40
CA MET A 522 19.24 3.66 5.87
C MET A 522 19.59 4.56 4.68
N ARG A 523 20.43 4.10 3.76
CA ARG A 523 20.79 4.81 2.53
C ARG A 523 19.62 5.04 1.56
N GLY A 524 18.62 4.16 1.60
CA GLY A 524 17.39 4.31 0.84
C GLY A 524 16.35 5.22 1.49
N THR A 525 16.54 5.62 2.75
CA THR A 525 15.55 6.41 3.49
C THR A 525 15.48 7.83 2.94
N PHE A 526 14.26 8.30 2.66
CA PHE A 526 13.94 9.49 1.86
C PHE A 526 14.54 9.48 0.45
N GLY A 527 14.97 8.31 -0.06
CA GLY A 527 15.63 8.16 -1.36
C GLY A 527 14.68 8.00 -2.56
N ASN A 528 13.37 8.19 -2.38
CA ASN A 528 12.41 8.04 -3.46
C ASN A 528 12.62 9.12 -4.53
N ILE A 529 12.66 8.71 -5.81
CA ILE A 529 12.91 9.59 -6.96
C ILE A 529 11.86 10.70 -7.17
N ARG A 530 10.69 10.63 -6.51
CA ARG A 530 9.61 11.63 -6.56
C ARG A 530 9.47 12.44 -5.29
N LEU A 531 10.33 12.21 -4.28
CA LEU A 531 10.33 13.03 -3.08
C LEU A 531 10.65 14.48 -3.47
N ARG A 532 9.86 15.43 -2.97
CA ARG A 532 10.07 16.87 -3.15
C ARG A 532 10.36 17.50 -1.80
N ASN A 533 11.65 17.76 -1.56
CA ASN A 533 12.10 18.43 -0.36
C ASN A 533 12.19 19.94 -0.61
N ARG A 534 11.43 20.73 0.15
CA ARG A 534 11.38 22.19 0.01
C ARG A 534 12.68 22.88 0.41
N LEU A 535 13.60 22.19 1.11
CA LEU A 535 14.97 22.65 1.34
C LEU A 535 15.83 22.67 0.06
N ALA A 536 15.50 21.84 -0.92
CA ALA A 536 16.20 21.74 -2.20
C ALA A 536 15.23 22.01 -3.37
N PRO A 537 14.72 23.26 -3.51
CA PRO A 537 13.72 23.58 -4.51
C PRO A 537 14.24 23.31 -5.94
N GLY A 538 13.35 22.81 -6.81
CA GLY A 538 13.68 22.45 -8.18
C GLY A 538 14.27 21.05 -8.35
N THR A 539 14.41 20.27 -7.28
CA THR A 539 14.88 18.88 -7.33
C THR A 539 13.75 17.88 -7.06
N GLU A 540 13.83 16.69 -7.68
CA GLU A 540 13.08 15.50 -7.27
C GLU A 540 14.07 14.41 -6.86
N GLY A 541 13.75 13.66 -5.81
CA GLY A 541 14.63 12.65 -5.24
C GLY A 541 14.99 12.92 -3.78
N GLY A 542 15.88 12.08 -3.24
CA GLY A 542 16.38 12.20 -1.87
C GLY A 542 17.42 13.30 -1.69
N TRP A 543 17.11 14.53 -2.09
CA TRP A 543 17.99 15.69 -2.02
C TRP A 543 17.63 16.59 -0.82
N THR A 544 18.64 17.25 -0.25
CA THR A 544 18.50 18.27 0.79
C THR A 544 19.63 19.30 0.69
N ARG A 545 19.64 20.29 1.58
CA ARG A 545 20.74 21.24 1.74
C ARG A 545 21.33 21.16 3.14
N TYR A 546 22.61 20.84 3.21
CA TYR A 546 23.37 20.77 4.44
C TYR A 546 23.62 22.18 5.00
N GLN A 547 23.20 22.44 6.23
CA GLN A 547 23.25 23.74 6.87
C GLN A 547 24.41 23.80 7.88
N PRO A 548 25.04 24.98 8.09
CA PRO A 548 24.66 26.29 7.53
C PRO A 548 25.22 26.60 6.13
N ASP A 549 26.03 25.71 5.56
CA ASP A 549 26.77 25.97 4.30
C ASP A 549 25.87 25.99 3.04
N ASP A 550 24.61 25.55 3.17
CA ASP A 550 23.59 25.45 2.13
C ASP A 550 23.99 24.53 0.94
N GLU A 551 24.93 23.60 1.19
CA GLU A 551 25.47 22.64 0.22
C GLU A 551 24.40 21.59 -0.14
N GLN A 552 24.06 21.48 -1.43
CA GLN A 552 23.10 20.48 -1.89
C GLN A 552 23.75 19.09 -1.94
N MET A 553 23.15 18.10 -1.27
CA MET A 553 23.59 16.71 -1.28
C MET A 553 22.43 15.76 -1.02
N THR A 554 22.70 14.45 -0.95
CA THR A 554 21.65 13.49 -0.61
C THR A 554 21.27 13.61 0.87
N ILE A 555 20.03 13.25 1.22
CA ILE A 555 19.56 13.24 2.61
C ILE A 555 20.44 12.32 3.47
N PHE A 556 20.86 11.18 2.93
CA PHE A 556 21.77 10.27 3.61
C PHE A 556 23.11 10.94 3.93
N ASP A 557 23.77 11.54 2.94
CA ASP A 557 25.09 12.15 3.13
C ASP A 557 25.03 13.33 4.13
N ALA A 558 23.97 14.14 4.05
CA ALA A 558 23.74 15.24 5.00
C ALA A 558 23.56 14.71 6.43
N SER A 559 22.77 13.65 6.60
CA SER A 559 22.57 13.00 7.90
C SER A 559 23.88 12.50 8.48
N MET A 560 24.72 11.80 7.71
CA MET A 560 26.01 11.32 8.19
C MET A 560 26.90 12.48 8.66
N LYS A 561 27.02 13.57 7.88
CA LYS A 561 27.77 14.77 8.26
C LYS A 561 27.25 15.43 9.55
N TYR A 562 25.94 15.40 9.82
CA TYR A 562 25.38 15.93 11.07
C TYR A 562 25.66 15.02 12.26
N GLN A 563 25.55 13.69 12.07
CA GLN A 563 25.83 12.71 13.11
C GLN A 563 27.30 12.75 13.55
N GLU A 564 28.25 12.90 12.62
CA GLU A 564 29.67 13.10 12.93
C GLU A 564 29.93 14.32 13.84
N LYS A 565 29.10 15.35 13.72
CA LYS A 565 29.16 16.58 14.53
C LYS A 565 28.29 16.52 15.80
N GLY A 566 27.61 15.40 16.06
CA GLY A 566 26.69 15.26 17.19
C GLY A 566 25.47 16.17 17.12
N VAL A 567 25.06 16.60 15.92
CA VAL A 567 23.93 17.52 15.74
C VAL A 567 22.63 16.71 15.60
N PRO A 568 21.62 16.91 16.48
CA PRO A 568 20.35 16.21 16.37
C PRO A 568 19.56 16.70 15.15
N LEU A 569 18.71 15.83 14.60
CA LEU A 569 17.93 16.14 13.41
C LEU A 569 16.43 16.12 13.68
N VAL A 570 15.71 16.95 12.93
CA VAL A 570 14.24 16.99 12.89
C VAL A 570 13.75 16.94 11.45
N VAL A 571 12.51 16.52 11.25
CA VAL A 571 11.78 16.60 9.97
C VAL A 571 10.51 17.42 10.17
N ILE A 572 10.17 18.25 9.19
CA ILE A 572 8.88 18.95 9.15
C ILE A 572 8.10 18.45 7.94
N ALA A 573 6.81 18.18 8.10
CA ALA A 573 5.92 17.73 7.03
C ALA A 573 4.54 18.41 7.11
N GLY A 574 3.78 18.32 6.01
CA GLY A 574 2.38 18.76 5.96
C GLY A 574 1.42 17.72 6.54
N LYS A 575 0.25 17.60 5.92
CA LYS A 575 -0.83 16.69 6.33
C LYS A 575 -0.56 15.26 5.90
N GLU A 576 -1.16 14.30 6.59
CA GLU A 576 -1.19 12.88 6.22
C GLU A 576 0.22 12.27 6.09
N TYR A 577 1.16 12.72 6.94
CA TYR A 577 2.53 12.24 6.91
C TYR A 577 2.58 10.74 7.25
N GLY A 578 3.20 9.96 6.35
CA GLY A 578 3.32 8.52 6.46
C GLY A 578 2.13 7.73 5.93
N THR A 579 1.36 8.27 4.99
CA THR A 579 0.24 7.53 4.37
C THR A 579 0.70 6.29 3.59
N GLY A 580 -0.12 5.24 3.57
CA GLY A 580 0.14 4.01 2.81
C GLY A 580 0.66 2.82 3.63
N SER A 581 1.79 2.25 3.24
CA SER A 581 2.25 0.92 3.69
C SER A 581 2.62 0.91 5.18
N SER A 582 2.37 -0.21 5.86
CA SER A 582 2.68 -0.44 7.28
C SER A 582 4.18 -0.54 7.62
N ARG A 583 5.07 -0.34 6.66
CA ARG A 583 6.51 -0.65 6.77
C ARG A 583 7.17 0.17 7.87
N ASP A 584 7.63 -0.53 8.91
CA ASP A 584 8.39 0.06 10.02
C ASP A 584 9.75 0.61 9.59
N TRP A 585 10.29 0.21 8.43
CA TRP A 585 11.48 0.80 7.83
C TRP A 585 11.37 2.30 7.55
N ALA A 586 10.16 2.83 7.39
CA ALA A 586 9.95 4.29 7.35
C ALA A 586 10.31 4.97 8.69
N ALA A 587 10.17 4.28 9.82
CA ALA A 587 10.59 4.76 11.14
C ALA A 587 12.03 4.33 11.48
N LYS A 588 12.42 3.06 11.24
CA LYS A 588 13.79 2.56 11.46
C LYS A 588 14.81 3.38 10.67
N GLY A 589 14.52 3.66 9.40
CA GLY A 589 15.35 4.51 8.56
C GLY A 589 15.45 5.94 9.09
N THR A 590 14.32 6.55 9.47
CA THR A 590 14.26 7.90 10.06
C THR A 590 15.11 7.97 11.33
N TYR A 591 15.00 6.97 12.21
CA TYR A 591 15.82 6.84 13.42
C TYR A 591 17.32 6.71 13.10
N LEU A 592 17.70 5.82 12.16
CA LEU A 592 19.09 5.59 11.78
C LEU A 592 19.73 6.80 11.07
N LEU A 593 18.92 7.66 10.43
CA LEU A 593 19.35 8.96 9.93
C LEU A 593 19.52 10.01 11.07
N GLY A 594 19.41 9.63 12.34
CA GLY A 594 19.64 10.52 13.48
C GLY A 594 18.49 11.48 13.79
N VAL A 595 17.32 11.30 13.18
CA VAL A 595 16.13 12.12 13.44
C VAL A 595 15.57 11.82 14.82
N LYS A 596 15.38 12.86 15.63
CA LYS A 596 14.87 12.78 17.00
C LYS A 596 13.38 13.09 17.11
N ALA A 597 12.88 13.94 16.23
CA ALA A 597 11.45 14.29 16.17
C ALA A 597 10.99 14.58 14.74
N VAL A 598 9.71 14.33 14.49
CA VAL A 598 9.00 14.74 13.27
C VAL A 598 7.88 15.69 13.68
N ILE A 599 7.81 16.88 13.10
CA ILE A 599 6.73 17.84 13.30
C ILE A 599 5.85 17.87 12.04
N ALA A 600 4.59 17.43 12.15
CA ALA A 600 3.67 17.38 11.00
C ALA A 600 2.34 18.08 11.30
N GLU A 601 1.59 18.44 10.26
CA GLU A 601 0.20 18.91 10.46
C GLU A 601 -0.73 17.77 10.88
N SER A 602 -0.49 16.56 10.34
CA SER A 602 -1.15 15.33 10.79
C SER A 602 -0.37 14.09 10.38
N PHE A 603 -0.58 12.99 11.10
CA PHE A 603 0.03 11.68 10.83
C PHE A 603 -1.00 10.64 10.46
N GLU A 604 -0.60 9.68 9.65
CA GLU A 604 -1.34 8.44 9.45
C GLU A 604 -1.01 7.43 10.56
N ARG A 605 -2.02 6.65 10.99
CA ARG A 605 -2.00 5.90 12.26
C ARG A 605 -0.76 5.01 12.43
N ILE A 606 -0.52 4.12 11.46
CA ILE A 606 0.56 3.12 11.54
C ILE A 606 1.93 3.80 11.60
N HIS A 607 2.13 4.84 10.80
CA HIS A 607 3.42 5.52 10.75
C HIS A 607 3.74 6.24 12.06
N ARG A 608 2.75 6.92 12.67
CA ARG A 608 2.88 7.52 14.01
C ARG A 608 3.33 6.48 15.05
N SER A 609 2.65 5.33 15.11
CA SER A 609 2.99 4.24 16.04
C SER A 609 4.40 3.68 15.77
N ASN A 610 4.79 3.53 14.50
CA ASN A 610 6.13 3.08 14.14
C ASN A 610 7.24 4.07 14.57
N LEU A 611 7.00 5.39 14.47
CA LEU A 611 7.95 6.41 14.94
C LEU A 611 8.20 6.27 16.44
N ILE A 612 7.13 6.17 17.23
CA ILE A 612 7.21 5.97 18.69
C ILE A 612 7.92 4.66 19.02
N GLY A 613 7.57 3.57 18.31
CA GLY A 613 8.18 2.27 18.50
C GLY A 613 9.70 2.25 18.23
N MET A 614 10.21 3.22 17.47
CA MET A 614 11.65 3.42 17.24
C MET A 614 12.27 4.54 18.09
N GLY A 615 11.50 5.17 18.99
CA GLY A 615 11.99 6.27 19.83
C GLY A 615 12.10 7.63 19.11
N VAL A 616 11.45 7.80 17.96
CA VAL A 616 11.33 9.10 17.28
C VAL A 616 10.04 9.77 17.72
N LEU A 617 10.11 11.03 18.17
CA LEU A 617 8.96 11.73 18.74
C LEU A 617 8.04 12.32 17.65
N PRO A 618 6.79 11.84 17.49
CA PRO A 618 5.83 12.48 16.58
C PRO A 618 5.19 13.71 17.26
N LEU A 619 5.34 14.87 16.64
CA LEU A 619 4.84 16.15 17.11
C LEU A 619 3.87 16.73 16.09
N GLN A 620 2.76 17.28 16.55
CA GLN A 620 1.75 17.86 15.67
C GLN A 620 1.67 19.37 15.88
N PHE A 621 1.61 20.15 14.79
CA PHE A 621 1.26 21.56 14.88
C PHE A 621 -0.11 21.75 15.54
N LYS A 622 -0.32 22.89 16.20
CA LYS A 622 -1.65 23.27 16.68
C LYS A 622 -2.60 23.48 15.51
N ALA A 623 -3.90 23.35 15.77
CA ALA A 623 -4.91 23.53 14.74
C ALA A 623 -4.77 24.91 14.06
N GLY A 624 -4.59 24.91 12.73
CA GLY A 624 -4.39 26.12 11.92
C GLY A 624 -2.93 26.61 11.82
N GLU A 625 -2.01 26.01 12.57
CA GLU A 625 -0.57 26.28 12.43
C GLU A 625 0.06 25.35 11.40
N THR A 626 0.96 25.91 10.58
CA THR A 626 1.75 25.19 9.58
C THR A 626 3.14 25.80 9.50
N GLN A 627 4.04 25.17 8.74
CA GLN A 627 5.35 25.76 8.43
C GLN A 627 5.22 27.17 7.82
N GLU A 628 4.25 27.38 6.92
CA GLU A 628 4.03 28.65 6.23
C GLU A 628 3.45 29.72 7.15
N THR A 629 2.45 29.38 7.98
CA THR A 629 1.84 30.37 8.90
C THR A 629 2.83 30.80 9.98
N LEU A 630 3.68 29.87 10.42
CA LEU A 630 4.81 30.14 11.31
C LEU A 630 6.02 30.72 10.58
N LYS A 631 6.01 30.86 9.24
CA LYS A 631 7.12 31.37 8.41
C LYS A 631 8.46 30.68 8.71
N LEU A 632 8.46 29.37 8.97
CA LEU A 632 9.69 28.61 9.19
C LEU A 632 10.35 28.37 7.83
N THR A 633 11.61 28.71 7.66
CA THR A 633 12.33 28.55 6.39
C THR A 633 13.00 27.19 6.25
N GLY A 634 13.20 26.50 7.37
CA GLY A 634 13.97 25.28 7.48
C GLY A 634 15.48 25.50 7.62
N LYS A 635 15.94 26.76 7.61
CA LYS A 635 17.34 27.14 7.86
C LYS A 635 17.62 27.41 9.35
N GLU A 636 16.59 27.37 10.18
CA GLU A 636 16.68 27.54 11.61
C GLU A 636 17.38 26.34 12.29
N THR A 637 17.80 26.55 13.53
CA THR A 637 18.00 25.50 14.52
C THR A 637 16.74 25.35 15.36
N PHE A 638 16.43 24.14 15.82
CA PHE A 638 15.21 23.83 16.54
C PHE A 638 15.55 23.28 17.93
N THR A 639 15.01 23.92 18.96
CA THR A 639 15.06 23.43 20.34
C THR A 639 13.64 23.06 20.78
N ILE A 640 13.44 21.82 21.24
CA ILE A 640 12.16 21.29 21.69
C ILE A 640 12.26 21.01 23.18
N THR A 641 11.45 21.68 23.99
CA THR A 641 11.48 21.65 25.44
C THR A 641 10.24 21.01 26.07
N GLY A 642 10.40 20.54 27.31
CA GLY A 642 9.33 19.93 28.10
C GLY A 642 9.24 18.42 27.95
N ILE A 643 10.21 17.80 27.26
CA ILE A 643 10.35 16.34 27.12
C ILE A 643 10.93 15.76 28.41
N ALA A 644 11.97 16.42 28.96
CA ALA A 644 12.61 16.02 30.20
C ALA A 644 11.72 16.22 31.45
N ASP A 645 10.73 17.11 31.34
CA ASP A 645 9.84 17.50 32.44
C ASP A 645 8.56 16.66 32.44
N ASN A 646 8.57 15.47 33.07
CA ASN A 646 7.37 14.65 33.30
C ASN A 646 6.46 14.52 32.06
N LEU A 647 6.98 13.95 30.97
CA LEU A 647 6.23 13.75 29.74
C LEU A 647 4.98 12.88 29.99
N GLN A 648 3.83 13.29 29.45
CA GLN A 648 2.55 12.59 29.57
C GLN A 648 1.90 12.44 28.18
N PRO A 649 0.98 11.46 27.99
CA PRO A 649 0.25 11.33 26.74
C PRO A 649 -0.48 12.63 26.38
N GLY A 650 -0.37 13.06 25.12
CA GLY A 650 -0.98 14.29 24.61
C GLY A 650 -0.38 15.61 25.13
N LYS A 651 0.74 15.59 25.88
CA LYS A 651 1.36 16.81 26.44
C LYS A 651 1.77 17.77 25.31
N SER A 652 1.45 19.06 25.45
CA SER A 652 2.00 20.09 24.57
C SER A 652 3.45 20.42 24.92
N LEU A 653 4.30 20.56 23.91
CA LEU A 653 5.73 20.87 24.04
C LEU A 653 6.06 22.23 23.43
N GLY A 654 7.09 22.89 23.95
CA GLY A 654 7.58 24.15 23.42
C GLY A 654 8.60 23.92 22.31
N VAL A 655 8.54 24.72 21.25
CA VAL A 655 9.52 24.72 20.17
C VAL A 655 10.05 26.13 19.96
N THR A 656 11.38 26.28 19.98
CA THR A 656 12.08 27.50 19.62
C THR A 656 12.87 27.26 18.34
N ALA A 657 12.51 27.98 17.28
CA ALA A 657 13.24 28.01 16.02
C ALA A 657 14.13 29.27 15.98
N THR A 658 15.44 29.10 15.84
CA THR A 658 16.42 30.19 15.83
C THR A 658 17.14 30.25 14.49
N THR A 659 17.01 31.37 13.78
CA THR A 659 17.70 31.62 12.51
C THR A 659 19.22 31.84 12.72
N HIS A 660 19.98 31.86 11.62
CA HIS A 660 21.43 32.13 11.67
C HIS A 660 21.79 33.53 12.20
N ASN A 661 20.89 34.51 12.08
CA ASN A 661 21.10 35.88 12.57
C ASN A 661 20.62 36.07 14.03
N GLY A 662 20.19 34.99 14.69
CA GLY A 662 19.77 34.99 16.10
C GLY A 662 18.30 35.40 16.33
N GLU A 663 17.53 35.65 15.28
CA GLU A 663 16.08 35.84 15.40
C GLU A 663 15.43 34.53 15.86
N THR A 664 14.57 34.62 16.87
CA THR A 664 13.90 33.46 17.45
C THR A 664 12.41 33.52 17.21
N LYS A 665 11.81 32.34 17.00
CA LYS A 665 10.38 32.15 16.95
C LYS A 665 10.00 31.01 17.87
N THR A 666 9.00 31.25 18.71
CA THR A 666 8.49 30.25 19.65
C THR A 666 7.07 29.86 19.27
N PHE A 667 6.76 28.57 19.39
CA PHE A 667 5.43 28.02 19.18
C PHE A 667 5.27 26.74 20.01
N THR A 668 4.06 26.19 20.03
CA THR A 668 3.77 24.94 20.76
C THR A 668 3.30 23.86 19.81
N VAL A 669 3.62 22.62 20.12
CA VAL A 669 3.21 21.43 19.36
C VAL A 669 2.59 20.41 20.30
N ASP A 670 1.69 19.58 19.80
CA ASP A 670 1.13 18.46 20.55
C ASP A 670 1.99 17.22 20.39
N CYS A 671 2.43 16.64 21.51
CA CYS A 671 3.10 15.36 21.52
C CYS A 671 2.09 14.25 21.20
N ARG A 672 2.29 13.56 20.09
CA ARG A 672 1.40 12.48 19.61
C ARG A 672 1.77 11.12 20.17
N ILE A 673 2.22 11.09 21.42
CA ILE A 673 2.18 9.91 22.28
C ILE A 673 0.76 9.89 22.86
N ASP A 674 -0.05 8.93 22.43
CA ASP A 674 -1.49 8.96 22.65
C ASP A 674 -1.90 8.05 23.83
N THR A 675 -1.03 7.12 24.26
CA THR A 675 -1.33 6.17 25.36
C THR A 675 -0.18 6.04 26.38
N PRO A 676 -0.46 5.56 27.62
CA PRO A 676 0.58 5.27 28.60
C PRO A 676 1.60 4.22 28.13
N ASN A 677 1.20 3.23 27.33
CA ASN A 677 2.11 2.19 26.85
C ASN A 677 3.04 2.74 25.77
N GLU A 678 2.54 3.62 24.89
CA GLU A 678 3.39 4.36 23.96
C GLU A 678 4.42 5.24 24.68
N LEU A 679 4.04 5.87 25.79
CA LEU A 679 4.98 6.62 26.63
C LEU A 679 6.05 5.70 27.22
N ALA A 680 5.68 4.52 27.70
CA ALA A 680 6.62 3.53 28.21
C ALA A 680 7.60 3.06 27.11
N TYR A 681 7.12 2.84 25.88
CA TYR A 681 7.99 2.52 24.74
C TYR A 681 8.99 3.64 24.47
N TYR A 682 8.53 4.89 24.42
CA TYR A 682 9.40 6.05 24.19
C TYR A 682 10.46 6.21 25.30
N GLN A 683 10.07 6.07 26.57
CA GLN A 683 11.00 6.10 27.72
C GLN A 683 12.06 4.99 27.67
N ASN A 684 11.75 3.88 27.01
CA ASN A 684 12.68 2.78 26.82
C ASN A 684 13.61 2.95 25.61
N GLY A 685 13.43 4.02 24.82
CA GLY A 685 14.13 4.23 23.55
C GLY A 685 13.52 3.46 22.37
N GLY A 686 12.38 2.81 22.57
CA GLY A 686 11.66 2.02 21.56
C GLY A 686 10.93 0.81 22.16
N ILE A 687 10.02 0.23 21.37
CA ILE A 687 9.19 -0.90 21.77
C ILE A 687 10.01 -2.17 21.99
N LEU A 688 11.01 -2.44 21.13
CA LEU A 688 11.83 -3.64 21.25
C LEU A 688 12.72 -3.59 22.49
N GLN A 689 13.25 -2.40 22.82
CA GLN A 689 14.02 -2.17 24.04
C GLN A 689 13.15 -2.36 25.28
N TYR A 690 11.90 -1.86 25.25
CA TYR A 690 10.93 -2.11 26.31
C TYR A 690 10.67 -3.61 26.51
N VAL A 691 10.35 -4.33 25.44
CA VAL A 691 10.09 -5.78 25.50
C VAL A 691 11.30 -6.53 26.04
N LEU A 692 12.50 -6.23 25.55
CA LEU A 692 13.73 -6.90 26.02
C LEU A 692 13.97 -6.65 27.52
N ARG A 693 13.80 -5.42 28.02
CA ARG A 693 13.91 -5.16 29.47
C ARG A 693 12.84 -5.88 30.27
N SER A 694 11.62 -5.97 29.74
CA SER A 694 10.50 -6.66 30.41
C SER A 694 10.63 -8.18 30.43
N LEU A 695 11.37 -8.78 29.50
CA LEU A 695 11.62 -10.23 29.47
C LEU A 695 12.78 -10.66 30.39
N ILE A 696 13.72 -9.76 30.67
CA ILE A 696 14.90 -10.03 31.51
C ILE A 696 14.61 -9.79 33.00
N LYS A 697 13.64 -8.94 33.31
CA LYS A 697 13.13 -8.71 34.67
C LYS A 697 12.09 -9.76 35.02
#